data_AF-H2YVM4-F1
#
_entry.id   AF-H2YVM4-F1
#
_cell.length_a   1.000
_cell.length_b   1.000
_cell.length_c   1.000
_cell.angle_alpha   90.00
_cell.angle_beta   90.00
_cell.angle_gamma   90.00
#
_symmetry.space_group_name_H-M   'P 1'
#
loop_
_entity.id
_entity.type
_entity.pdbx_description
1 polymer ?
#
loop_
_entity_poly.entity_id
_entity_poly.type
_entity_poly.pdbx_seq_one_letter_code
_entity_poly.pdbx_strand_id
1 'polypeptide(L)'
;WCRTYDVIRKFVHLVDYKGCRNILHNMILKMSQIPQSAWIDAKEQVTAICGTIEHLLDPESCLLPGYLAVNEIRQNMQDEQLEAPWPLLVKLSEFIDRFRATATMVSTTARWMLLPVVDHAFYQLPSTWKLEPETLRFPLKRQLPYSPEMYQRQTRLLNYILEQLYSRDMVLQVLGLQKHQKQRLCIIWFKKLIDLVFATIRKSSEIKEKTEGQHLMWQHLSSQVIYFLLYQQASFPHIVETVYLKSEALREECISHGRDYLMWVLLQFISGSVQKNPLSDFVPVIKLIHLLYPEKQPLKVPELTSQQSTIAFSAVCNLVLLNRKSQGKPAADATHESNRQWKMPIALHWQHEFLMKLLQSKNLKSKDSHIALIGNACSTSTELFNMAVGTLVEGVFGDASSTTPMPGTNCVAFNKTTPHSMELLDTLTFHTKMSMLHMISQKIQKFAQANASVALAPALVETYSRLLIYSEIETLGIKILVSQVVPKVYDSRAWGILNTLLELVSYRMHYIQPSYRIQLLTHLHKLCNSPHANHGQLHFRLESTALKLIMGFDNFGIKPQLVRMFNEQKQSIVSQKSEELNRVLVLTLARSIHITGWCLYAESISGSWCIDILKALMAATPHKWPQQTLACFPQSIQDYFNHVNVETVNKKQLKANVEQEYVKWGPLLASDADILNHFSQPSSHSYYLCLIWKVLFEDKKPSNTAYKVLERMGSSQLSQHVRTFSDFLVYEFSVLEGGSDVKTCTNVLQDMVWKYNIVFLDRLILCLALRSSEAKDVQKYPEHYYFEGLGNPLSRPTYSTYFSNITLRFLPVLDIVIHRCLELPPSSKSLETLLEHLGLLYKFHDQPVTYLFNTLHYYESKLRGRHLLKKKLVSTIIGAITKSKPPGWILSETMMNYLLEPTEHEWTPDSSYYCALVQRLADNILCYIILTLVCY
;
A
#
# COMPACT_ATOMS: atom_id res chain seq x y z
N TRP A 1 -64.74 -25.90 8.96
CA TRP A 1 -63.88 -24.84 8.40
C TRP A 1 -64.39 -23.45 8.76
N CYS A 2 -65.48 -22.96 8.16
CA CYS A 2 -65.99 -21.58 8.41
C CYS A 2 -66.25 -21.32 9.92
N ARG A 3 -66.99 -22.22 10.59
CA ARG A 3 -67.22 -22.14 12.05
C ARG A 3 -65.94 -22.03 12.89
N THR A 4 -64.85 -22.65 12.44
CA THR A 4 -63.55 -22.59 13.14
C THR A 4 -62.95 -21.19 13.04
N TYR A 5 -62.96 -20.59 11.85
CA TYR A 5 -62.46 -19.22 11.64
C TYR A 5 -63.38 -18.17 12.29
N ASP A 6 -64.68 -18.40 12.36
CA ASP A 6 -65.62 -17.55 13.13
C ASP A 6 -65.30 -17.54 14.63
N VAL A 7 -64.96 -18.71 15.20
CA VAL A 7 -64.53 -18.82 16.60
C VAL A 7 -63.19 -18.10 16.80
N ILE A 8 -62.23 -18.30 15.90
CA ILE A 8 -60.94 -17.62 15.98
C ILE A 8 -61.16 -16.09 15.95
N ARG A 9 -61.96 -15.57 15.02
CA ARG A 9 -62.26 -14.13 14.92
C ARG A 9 -62.87 -13.56 16.20
N LYS A 10 -63.74 -14.32 16.87
CA LYS A 10 -64.36 -13.90 18.14
C LYS A 10 -63.37 -13.79 19.30
N PHE A 11 -62.41 -14.71 19.40
CA PHE A 11 -61.51 -14.79 20.58
C PHE A 11 -60.10 -14.25 20.34
N VAL A 12 -59.77 -13.83 19.11
CA VAL A 12 -58.40 -13.41 18.75
C VAL A 12 -57.89 -12.23 19.59
N HIS A 13 -58.80 -11.35 20.06
CA HIS A 13 -58.47 -10.20 20.90
C HIS A 13 -57.96 -10.55 22.30
N LEU A 14 -58.18 -11.79 22.76
CA LEU A 14 -57.68 -12.30 24.04
C LEU A 14 -56.29 -12.95 23.92
N VAL A 15 -55.79 -13.11 22.69
CA VAL A 15 -54.50 -13.73 22.41
C VAL A 15 -53.41 -12.66 22.45
N ASP A 16 -52.24 -13.01 22.97
CA ASP A 16 -51.09 -12.11 22.97
C ASP A 16 -50.57 -11.86 21.54
N TYR A 17 -49.87 -10.74 21.33
CA TYR A 17 -49.39 -10.36 20.00
C TYR A 17 -48.45 -11.40 19.35
N LYS A 18 -47.72 -12.21 20.15
CA LYS A 18 -46.88 -13.31 19.65
C LYS A 18 -47.73 -14.51 19.22
N GLY A 19 -48.79 -14.83 19.97
CA GLY A 19 -49.79 -15.83 19.58
C GLY A 19 -50.51 -15.43 18.29
N CYS A 20 -50.94 -14.17 18.17
CA CYS A 20 -51.54 -13.63 16.94
C CYS A 20 -50.61 -13.76 15.73
N ARG A 21 -49.31 -13.51 15.90
CA ARG A 21 -48.28 -13.76 14.85
C ARG A 21 -48.21 -15.23 14.45
N ASN A 22 -48.18 -16.15 15.42
CA ASN A 22 -48.12 -17.59 15.13
C ASN A 22 -49.41 -18.09 14.43
N ILE A 23 -50.57 -17.53 14.80
CA ILE A 23 -51.85 -17.78 14.14
C ILE A 23 -51.77 -17.31 12.68
N LEU A 24 -51.29 -16.09 12.43
CA LEU A 24 -51.11 -15.54 11.09
C LEU A 24 -50.17 -16.41 10.23
N HIS A 25 -49.02 -16.83 10.77
CA HIS A 25 -48.07 -17.71 10.08
C HIS A 25 -48.73 -19.02 9.64
N ASN A 26 -49.43 -19.69 10.57
CA ASN A 26 -50.12 -20.95 10.28
C ASN A 26 -51.27 -20.79 9.28
N MET A 27 -51.97 -19.66 9.30
CA MET A 27 -53.02 -19.36 8.32
C MET A 27 -52.44 -19.17 6.91
N ILE A 28 -51.32 -18.45 6.78
CA ILE A 28 -50.65 -18.24 5.50
C ILE A 28 -50.12 -19.57 4.94
N LEU A 29 -49.51 -20.42 5.77
CA LEU A 29 -49.07 -21.76 5.34
C LEU A 29 -50.22 -22.67 4.92
N LYS A 30 -51.35 -22.63 5.64
CA LYS A 30 -52.54 -23.40 5.26
C LYS A 30 -53.12 -22.90 3.94
N MET A 31 -53.06 -21.61 3.67
CA MET A 31 -53.52 -21.02 2.41
C MET A 31 -52.65 -21.46 1.22
N SER A 32 -51.33 -21.50 1.36
CA SER A 32 -50.43 -21.96 0.30
C SER A 32 -50.56 -23.46 0.00
N GLN A 33 -51.22 -24.23 0.86
CA GLN A 33 -51.48 -25.66 0.63
C GLN A 33 -52.79 -25.92 -0.14
N ILE A 34 -53.64 -24.91 -0.34
CA ILE A 34 -54.92 -25.06 -1.03
C ILE A 34 -54.69 -24.93 -2.55
N PRO A 35 -55.04 -25.95 -3.35
CA PRO A 35 -54.86 -25.89 -4.81
C PRO A 35 -55.73 -24.81 -5.44
N GLN A 36 -55.23 -24.18 -6.50
CA GLN A 36 -55.89 -23.05 -7.17
C GLN A 36 -57.31 -23.38 -7.69
N SER A 37 -57.55 -24.64 -8.08
CA SER A 37 -58.88 -25.13 -8.49
C SER A 37 -59.92 -25.02 -7.36
N ALA A 38 -59.51 -25.30 -6.12
CA ALA A 38 -60.38 -25.24 -4.95
C ALA A 38 -60.73 -23.81 -4.50
N TRP A 39 -60.06 -22.78 -5.04
CA TRP A 39 -60.39 -21.39 -4.73
C TRP A 39 -61.76 -20.96 -5.26
N ILE A 40 -62.19 -21.58 -6.36
CA ILE A 40 -63.48 -21.31 -7.00
C ILE A 40 -64.55 -22.24 -6.40
N ASP A 41 -64.24 -23.53 -6.28
CA ASP A 41 -65.18 -24.55 -5.80
C ASP A 41 -65.57 -24.38 -4.33
N ALA A 42 -64.66 -23.90 -3.48
CA ALA A 42 -64.86 -23.72 -2.04
C ALA A 42 -64.79 -22.25 -1.60
N LYS A 43 -65.41 -21.34 -2.38
CA LYS A 43 -65.39 -19.88 -2.17
C LYS A 43 -65.76 -19.45 -0.74
N GLU A 44 -66.78 -20.04 -0.13
CA GLU A 44 -67.20 -19.70 1.26
C GLU A 44 -66.14 -20.07 2.30
N GLN A 45 -65.42 -21.18 2.09
CA GLN A 45 -64.37 -21.64 3.00
C GLN A 45 -63.12 -20.78 2.87
N VAL A 46 -62.78 -20.39 1.65
CA VAL A 46 -61.64 -19.51 1.36
C VAL A 46 -61.89 -18.09 1.90
N THR A 47 -63.10 -17.55 1.69
CA THR A 47 -63.47 -16.22 2.22
C THR A 47 -63.47 -16.16 3.74
N ALA A 48 -63.81 -17.25 4.44
CA ALA A 48 -63.71 -17.31 5.90
C ALA A 48 -62.27 -17.12 6.40
N ILE A 49 -61.28 -17.69 5.71
CA ILE A 49 -59.85 -17.47 6.06
C ILE A 49 -59.42 -16.05 5.71
N CYS A 50 -59.73 -15.59 4.50
CA CYS A 50 -59.37 -14.25 4.06
C CYS A 50 -59.91 -13.20 5.05
N GLY A 51 -61.16 -13.33 5.49
CA GLY A 51 -61.77 -12.44 6.48
C GLY A 51 -61.10 -12.49 7.86
N THR A 52 -60.55 -13.63 8.29
CA THR A 52 -59.74 -13.69 9.52
C THR A 52 -58.35 -13.08 9.37
N ILE A 53 -57.70 -13.25 8.20
CA ILE A 53 -56.41 -12.62 7.91
C ILE A 53 -56.58 -11.10 7.84
N GLU A 54 -57.63 -10.61 7.17
CA GLU A 54 -57.96 -9.19 7.12
C GLU A 54 -58.18 -8.61 8.52
N HIS A 55 -58.89 -9.31 9.39
CA HIS A 55 -59.10 -8.87 10.77
C HIS A 55 -57.78 -8.81 11.58
N LEU A 56 -56.87 -9.75 11.36
CA LEU A 56 -55.54 -9.74 12.00
C LEU A 56 -54.63 -8.61 11.50
N LEU A 57 -54.80 -8.18 10.25
CA LEU A 57 -54.00 -7.13 9.61
C LEU A 57 -54.59 -5.73 9.73
N ASP A 58 -55.78 -5.61 10.31
CA ASP A 58 -56.49 -4.36 10.50
C ASP A 58 -55.74 -3.46 11.53
N PRO A 59 -55.24 -2.27 11.13
CA PRO A 59 -54.55 -1.37 12.03
C PRO A 59 -55.40 -0.92 13.22
N GLU A 60 -56.73 -0.81 13.05
CA GLU A 60 -57.64 -0.35 14.10
C GLU A 60 -57.80 -1.40 15.21
N SER A 61 -57.65 -2.68 14.86
CA SER A 61 -57.73 -3.80 15.82
C SER A 61 -56.51 -3.91 16.74
N CYS A 62 -55.36 -3.36 16.34
CA CYS A 62 -54.08 -3.36 17.07
C CYS A 62 -53.66 -4.73 17.66
N LEU A 63 -54.03 -5.84 17.02
CA LEU A 63 -53.81 -7.21 17.52
C LEU A 63 -52.34 -7.66 17.48
N LEU A 64 -51.56 -7.16 16.52
CA LEU A 64 -50.12 -7.35 16.47
C LEU A 64 -49.39 -6.16 15.82
N PRO A 65 -48.11 -5.93 16.14
CA PRO A 65 -47.29 -4.94 15.43
C PRO A 65 -47.22 -5.27 13.94
N GLY A 66 -47.59 -4.33 13.09
CA GLY A 66 -47.61 -4.54 11.63
C GLY A 66 -46.25 -4.96 11.05
N TYR A 67 -45.14 -4.55 11.66
CA TYR A 67 -43.79 -5.00 11.26
C TYR A 67 -43.61 -6.52 11.38
N LEU A 68 -44.17 -7.15 12.43
CA LEU A 68 -44.14 -8.61 12.60
C LEU A 68 -45.06 -9.28 11.58
N ALA A 69 -46.22 -8.69 11.30
CA ALA A 69 -47.15 -9.20 10.29
C ALA A 69 -46.50 -9.24 8.89
N VAL A 70 -45.87 -8.15 8.46
CA VAL A 70 -45.17 -8.10 7.16
C VAL A 70 -44.01 -9.09 7.10
N ASN A 71 -43.27 -9.27 8.19
CA ASN A 71 -42.18 -10.24 8.24
C ASN A 71 -42.69 -11.67 7.97
N GLU A 72 -43.78 -12.10 8.61
CA GLU A 72 -44.36 -13.44 8.37
C GLU A 72 -44.92 -13.58 6.95
N ILE A 73 -45.60 -12.55 6.43
CA ILE A 73 -46.12 -12.54 5.06
C ILE A 73 -44.98 -12.71 4.05
N ARG A 74 -43.88 -11.96 4.21
CA ARG A 74 -42.76 -11.98 3.26
C ARG A 74 -41.85 -13.19 3.38
N GLN A 75 -41.78 -13.83 4.55
CA GLN A 75 -41.04 -15.10 4.69
C GLN A 75 -41.69 -16.24 3.90
N ASN A 76 -43.01 -16.21 3.75
CA ASN A 76 -43.78 -17.22 3.04
C ASN A 76 -44.00 -16.90 1.55
N MET A 77 -43.47 -15.77 1.04
CA MET A 77 -43.43 -15.46 -0.39
C MET A 77 -42.25 -16.17 -1.07
N GLN A 78 -42.50 -16.92 -2.14
CA GLN A 78 -41.46 -17.45 -3.03
C GLN A 78 -41.34 -16.53 -4.25
N ASP A 79 -40.13 -16.06 -4.57
CA ASP A 79 -39.86 -15.19 -5.73
C ASP A 79 -40.80 -13.96 -5.87
N GLU A 80 -41.10 -13.30 -4.75
CA GLU A 80 -42.02 -12.15 -4.65
C GLU A 80 -43.49 -12.45 -5.01
N GLN A 81 -43.82 -13.72 -5.21
CA GLN A 81 -45.18 -14.19 -5.44
C GLN A 81 -45.70 -14.94 -4.21
N LEU A 82 -46.90 -14.58 -3.79
CA LEU A 82 -47.67 -15.33 -2.80
C LEU A 82 -48.72 -16.14 -3.56
N GLU A 83 -48.78 -17.45 -3.34
CA GLU A 83 -49.89 -18.25 -3.83
C GLU A 83 -51.10 -18.01 -2.92
N ALA A 84 -51.93 -17.04 -3.29
CA ALA A 84 -53.16 -16.72 -2.56
C ALA A 84 -54.30 -16.33 -3.52
N PRO A 85 -55.56 -16.44 -3.08
CA PRO A 85 -56.71 -15.96 -3.85
C PRO A 85 -56.58 -14.47 -4.16
N TRP A 86 -57.02 -14.07 -5.36
CA TRP A 86 -56.93 -12.69 -5.86
C TRP A 86 -57.41 -11.59 -4.88
N PRO A 87 -58.51 -11.75 -4.10
CA PRO A 87 -58.97 -10.69 -3.19
C PRO A 87 -58.00 -10.47 -2.03
N LEU A 88 -57.43 -11.57 -1.52
CA LEU A 88 -56.46 -11.54 -0.44
C LEU A 88 -55.12 -10.98 -0.92
N LEU A 89 -54.71 -11.29 -2.16
CA LEU A 89 -53.50 -10.74 -2.75
C LEU A 89 -53.52 -9.21 -2.80
N VAL A 90 -54.63 -8.61 -3.24
CA VAL A 90 -54.79 -7.15 -3.29
C VAL A 90 -54.65 -6.55 -1.89
N LYS A 91 -55.26 -7.17 -0.88
CA LYS A 91 -55.19 -6.68 0.50
C LYS A 91 -53.81 -6.85 1.13
N LEU A 92 -53.13 -7.96 0.85
CA LEU A 92 -51.76 -8.19 1.29
C LEU A 92 -50.77 -7.25 0.60
N SER A 93 -50.95 -6.97 -0.70
CA SER A 93 -50.11 -5.99 -1.41
C SER A 93 -50.32 -4.57 -0.87
N GLU A 94 -51.57 -4.14 -0.65
CA GLU A 94 -51.90 -2.86 -0.01
C GLU A 94 -51.24 -2.75 1.38
N PHE A 95 -51.28 -3.82 2.16
CA PHE A 95 -50.68 -3.86 3.49
C PHE A 95 -49.15 -3.78 3.43
N ILE A 96 -48.50 -4.50 2.51
CA ILE A 96 -47.06 -4.45 2.30
C ILE A 96 -46.63 -3.05 1.83
N ASP A 97 -47.36 -2.44 0.91
CA ASP A 97 -47.02 -1.12 0.36
C ASP A 97 -46.99 -0.01 1.41
N ARG A 98 -47.74 -0.14 2.52
CA ARG A 98 -47.64 0.79 3.67
C ARG A 98 -46.24 0.85 4.27
N PHE A 99 -45.46 -0.23 4.18
CA PHE A 99 -44.09 -0.31 4.70
C PHE A 99 -43.04 0.19 3.72
N ARG A 100 -43.44 0.65 2.52
CA ARG A 100 -42.52 1.25 1.54
C ARG A 100 -41.85 2.51 2.09
N ALA A 101 -42.59 3.35 2.82
CA ALA A 101 -42.02 4.53 3.49
C ALA A 101 -41.00 4.14 4.58
N THR A 102 -41.25 3.06 5.32
CA THR A 102 -40.28 2.53 6.29
C THR A 102 -39.04 1.96 5.60
N ALA A 103 -39.22 1.31 4.45
CA ALA A 103 -38.11 0.79 3.64
C ALA A 103 -37.24 1.94 3.11
N THR A 104 -37.84 3.04 2.64
CA THR A 104 -37.09 4.21 2.17
C THR A 104 -36.31 4.88 3.30
N MET A 105 -36.89 5.02 4.50
CA MET A 105 -36.21 5.58 5.68
C MET A 105 -34.95 4.82 6.10
N VAL A 106 -34.94 3.49 5.96
CA VAL A 106 -33.82 2.63 6.38
C VAL A 106 -32.82 2.40 5.22
N SER A 107 -33.14 2.85 4.02
CA SER A 107 -32.30 2.67 2.82
C SER A 107 -31.57 3.95 2.44
N THR A 108 -30.35 3.82 1.93
CA THR A 108 -29.66 4.96 1.29
C THR A 108 -30.24 5.21 -0.10
N THR A 109 -30.62 6.44 -0.38
CA THR A 109 -31.10 6.87 -1.70
C THR A 109 -30.08 6.53 -2.78
N ALA A 110 -30.53 5.86 -3.85
CA ALA A 110 -29.70 5.50 -4.99
C ALA A 110 -28.40 4.72 -4.66
N ARG A 111 -28.41 3.89 -3.60
CA ARG A 111 -27.24 3.09 -3.20
C ARG A 111 -26.59 2.30 -4.34
N TRP A 112 -27.40 1.77 -5.26
CA TRP A 112 -26.95 1.00 -6.43
C TRP A 112 -26.14 1.82 -7.46
N MET A 113 -26.20 3.15 -7.41
CA MET A 113 -25.41 4.06 -8.26
C MET A 113 -24.13 4.55 -7.60
N LEU A 114 -24.01 4.43 -6.27
CA LEU A 114 -22.83 4.91 -5.55
C LEU A 114 -21.64 4.00 -5.88
N LEU A 115 -20.47 4.62 -6.10
CA LEU A 115 -19.22 3.92 -6.37
C LEU A 115 -18.14 4.38 -5.38
N PRO A 116 -17.38 3.46 -4.76
CA PRO A 116 -16.33 3.83 -3.82
C PRO A 116 -15.02 4.15 -4.53
N VAL A 117 -14.15 4.96 -3.93
CA VAL A 117 -12.75 5.08 -4.40
C VAL A 117 -11.95 3.92 -3.82
N VAL A 118 -11.34 3.11 -4.69
CA VAL A 118 -10.54 1.94 -4.29
C VAL A 118 -9.28 2.39 -3.54
N ASP A 119 -8.87 1.60 -2.52
CA ASP A 119 -7.72 1.84 -1.62
C ASP A 119 -7.92 2.90 -0.52
N HIS A 120 -8.83 3.87 -0.69
CA HIS A 120 -9.25 4.75 0.41
C HIS A 120 -10.14 3.98 1.41
N ALA A 121 -9.69 3.87 2.66
CA ALA A 121 -10.39 3.21 3.78
C ALA A 121 -10.48 1.66 3.72
N PHE A 122 -9.40 1.01 3.27
CA PHE A 122 -9.24 -0.45 3.19
C PHE A 122 -9.64 -1.24 4.46
N TYR A 123 -9.65 -0.63 5.64
CA TYR A 123 -9.84 -1.35 6.90
C TYR A 123 -11.15 -1.09 7.63
N GLN A 124 -11.94 -0.15 7.14
CA GLN A 124 -13.29 0.13 7.62
C GLN A 124 -14.19 0.29 6.41
N LEU A 125 -14.25 -0.73 5.54
CA LEU A 125 -15.30 -0.76 4.53
C LEU A 125 -16.64 -0.70 5.28
N PRO A 126 -17.43 0.38 5.10
CA PRO A 126 -18.73 0.44 5.74
C PRO A 126 -19.57 -0.73 5.20
N SER A 127 -20.51 -1.23 5.99
CA SER A 127 -21.46 -2.27 5.58
C SER A 127 -22.26 -1.90 4.31
N THR A 128 -22.15 -0.65 3.85
CA THR A 128 -22.67 -0.10 2.59
C THR A 128 -22.20 -0.84 1.35
N TRP A 129 -20.98 -1.39 1.33
CA TRP A 129 -20.42 -2.02 0.12
C TRP A 129 -20.42 -3.55 0.15
N LYS A 130 -20.81 -4.17 1.28
CA LYS A 130 -20.85 -5.63 1.39
C LYS A 130 -21.94 -6.21 0.48
N LEU A 131 -21.59 -7.29 -0.21
CA LEU A 131 -22.47 -8.08 -1.07
C LEU A 131 -22.52 -9.51 -0.57
N GLU A 132 -23.66 -10.17 -0.74
CA GLU A 132 -23.77 -11.61 -0.53
C GLU A 132 -22.99 -12.34 -1.64
N PRO A 133 -22.02 -13.22 -1.31
CA PRO A 133 -21.19 -13.84 -2.33
C PRO A 133 -21.99 -14.71 -3.33
N GLU A 134 -23.04 -15.40 -2.89
CA GLU A 134 -23.83 -16.29 -3.76
C GLU A 134 -24.74 -15.53 -4.75
N THR A 135 -25.31 -14.40 -4.33
CA THR A 135 -26.32 -13.68 -5.13
C THR A 135 -25.81 -12.38 -5.75
N LEU A 136 -24.67 -11.85 -5.26
CA LEU A 136 -24.16 -10.50 -5.53
C LEU A 136 -25.20 -9.39 -5.26
N ARG A 137 -26.11 -9.63 -4.31
CA ARG A 137 -27.12 -8.66 -3.87
C ARG A 137 -26.66 -8.00 -2.57
N PHE A 138 -27.23 -6.84 -2.26
CA PHE A 138 -27.03 -6.24 -0.95
C PHE A 138 -27.64 -7.14 0.15
N PRO A 139 -26.99 -7.27 1.32
CA PRO A 139 -27.56 -7.97 2.47
C PRO A 139 -28.67 -7.12 3.07
N LEU A 140 -29.87 -7.23 2.49
CA LEU A 140 -31.07 -6.50 2.91
C LEU A 140 -31.81 -7.29 3.98
N LYS A 141 -32.41 -6.58 4.94
CA LYS A 141 -33.38 -7.18 5.86
C LYS A 141 -34.63 -7.52 5.05
N ARG A 142 -34.76 -8.77 4.57
CA ARG A 142 -35.83 -9.26 3.64
C ARG A 142 -37.28 -8.92 4.04
N GLN A 143 -37.47 -8.42 5.26
CA GLN A 143 -38.73 -8.04 5.89
C GLN A 143 -39.37 -6.78 5.26
N LEU A 144 -38.59 -5.84 4.70
CA LEU A 144 -39.11 -4.55 4.22
C LEU A 144 -39.16 -4.44 2.69
N PRO A 145 -40.23 -3.89 2.09
CA PRO A 145 -40.40 -3.76 0.63
C PRO A 145 -39.46 -2.68 0.08
N TYR A 146 -38.23 -3.07 -0.22
CA TYR A 146 -37.25 -2.20 -0.87
C TYR A 146 -37.59 -1.99 -2.34
N SER A 147 -36.94 -1.01 -2.95
CA SER A 147 -37.07 -0.78 -4.39
C SER A 147 -36.52 -1.98 -5.19
N PRO A 148 -37.07 -2.26 -6.38
CA PRO A 148 -36.68 -3.43 -7.17
C PRO A 148 -35.20 -3.43 -7.53
N GLU A 149 -34.58 -2.25 -7.71
CA GLU A 149 -33.15 -2.09 -8.03
C GLU A 149 -32.24 -2.59 -6.91
N MET A 150 -32.71 -2.58 -5.66
CA MET A 150 -31.94 -3.05 -4.50
C MET A 150 -31.91 -4.58 -4.41
N TYR A 151 -32.92 -5.25 -4.97
CA TYR A 151 -32.96 -6.71 -5.11
C TYR A 151 -32.19 -7.20 -6.34
N GLN A 152 -31.80 -6.32 -7.26
CA GLN A 152 -30.98 -6.69 -8.42
C GLN A 152 -29.54 -7.02 -8.02
N ARG A 153 -28.89 -7.81 -8.88
CA ARG A 153 -27.46 -8.14 -8.72
C ARG A 153 -26.62 -6.90 -9.01
N GLN A 154 -25.73 -6.55 -8.09
CA GLN A 154 -24.93 -5.32 -8.15
C GLN A 154 -23.69 -5.51 -9.04
N THR A 155 -23.90 -5.77 -10.33
CA THR A 155 -22.81 -6.06 -11.27
C THR A 155 -22.00 -4.83 -11.63
N ARG A 156 -22.63 -3.64 -11.65
CA ARG A 156 -21.96 -2.37 -11.97
C ARG A 156 -20.87 -2.04 -10.94
N LEU A 157 -21.22 -2.10 -9.66
CA LEU A 157 -20.28 -1.86 -8.54
C LEU A 157 -19.07 -2.79 -8.63
N LEU A 158 -19.34 -4.07 -8.88
CA LEU A 158 -18.30 -5.09 -8.89
C LEU A 158 -17.36 -4.97 -10.09
N ASN A 159 -17.91 -4.70 -11.28
CA ASN A 159 -17.11 -4.44 -12.48
C ASN A 159 -16.21 -3.23 -12.26
N TYR A 160 -16.76 -2.14 -11.74
CA TYR A 160 -16.00 -0.93 -11.42
C TYR A 160 -14.82 -1.22 -10.46
N ILE A 161 -15.05 -1.95 -9.36
CA ILE A 161 -13.98 -2.27 -8.39
C ILE A 161 -12.89 -3.14 -9.04
N LEU A 162 -13.27 -4.19 -9.76
CA LEU A 162 -12.32 -5.11 -10.42
C LEU A 162 -11.41 -4.41 -11.43
N GLU A 163 -11.98 -3.41 -12.09
CA GLU A 163 -11.32 -2.63 -13.11
C GLU A 163 -10.19 -1.74 -12.52
N GLN A 164 -10.30 -1.30 -11.26
CA GLN A 164 -9.28 -0.48 -10.60
C GLN A 164 -8.03 -1.27 -10.17
N LEU A 165 -6.86 -0.60 -10.19
CA LEU A 165 -5.61 -1.13 -9.64
C LEU A 165 -5.70 -1.31 -8.11
N TYR A 166 -4.95 -2.28 -7.57
CA TYR A 166 -4.90 -2.61 -6.13
C TYR A 166 -6.26 -2.99 -5.48
N SER A 167 -7.31 -3.26 -6.26
CA SER A 167 -8.65 -3.60 -5.78
C SER A 167 -8.81 -4.97 -5.10
N ARG A 168 -7.78 -5.82 -5.13
CA ARG A 168 -7.85 -7.24 -4.74
C ARG A 168 -8.40 -7.45 -3.33
N ASP A 169 -7.84 -6.74 -2.37
CA ASP A 169 -8.25 -6.94 -0.98
C ASP A 169 -9.63 -6.30 -0.70
N MET A 170 -10.01 -5.24 -1.42
CA MET A 170 -11.36 -4.65 -1.36
C MET A 170 -12.41 -5.61 -1.90
N VAL A 171 -12.13 -6.28 -3.03
CA VAL A 171 -13.00 -7.33 -3.59
C VAL A 171 -13.22 -8.44 -2.58
N LEU A 172 -12.17 -8.93 -1.92
CA LEU A 172 -12.28 -9.96 -0.90
C LEU A 172 -13.19 -9.52 0.25
N GLN A 173 -13.07 -8.27 0.71
CA GLN A 173 -13.93 -7.75 1.79
C GLN A 173 -15.38 -7.50 1.36
N VAL A 174 -15.59 -6.95 0.16
CA VAL A 174 -16.93 -6.71 -0.42
C VAL A 174 -17.71 -8.01 -0.52
N LEU A 175 -17.05 -9.09 -0.95
CA LEU A 175 -17.65 -10.41 -1.09
C LEU A 175 -17.60 -11.23 0.21
N GLY A 176 -16.96 -10.74 1.28
CA GLY A 176 -16.78 -11.47 2.53
C GLY A 176 -15.87 -12.71 2.41
N LEU A 177 -15.04 -12.79 1.38
CA LEU A 177 -14.13 -13.90 1.11
C LEU A 177 -12.89 -13.82 2.01
N GLN A 178 -12.51 -14.95 2.62
CA GLN A 178 -11.29 -15.07 3.40
C GLN A 178 -10.17 -15.75 2.59
N LYS A 179 -8.92 -15.28 2.73
CA LYS A 179 -7.75 -15.72 1.95
C LYS A 179 -7.40 -17.23 2.07
N HIS A 180 -7.96 -17.97 3.03
CA HIS A 180 -7.51 -19.32 3.39
C HIS A 180 -8.61 -20.39 3.54
N GLN A 181 -9.88 -20.08 3.24
CA GLN A 181 -10.91 -21.13 3.19
C GLN A 181 -11.18 -21.51 1.74
N LYS A 182 -11.16 -22.83 1.44
CA LYS A 182 -11.74 -23.42 0.22
C LYS A 182 -13.26 -23.24 0.28
N GLN A 183 -13.73 -22.01 0.15
CA GLN A 183 -15.16 -21.74 0.10
C GLN A 183 -15.71 -22.17 -1.25
N ARG A 184 -16.99 -22.55 -1.27
CA ARG A 184 -17.70 -23.00 -2.47
C ARG A 184 -17.47 -21.99 -3.61
N LEU A 185 -16.88 -22.49 -4.70
CA LEU A 185 -16.63 -21.77 -5.94
C LEU A 185 -17.87 -20.99 -6.35
N CYS A 186 -17.89 -19.67 -6.16
CA CYS A 186 -19.01 -18.86 -6.58
C CYS A 186 -18.97 -18.64 -8.10
N ILE A 187 -19.70 -19.47 -8.83
CA ILE A 187 -19.82 -19.46 -10.30
C ILE A 187 -20.17 -18.06 -10.84
N ILE A 188 -21.01 -17.33 -10.11
CA ILE A 188 -21.51 -16.02 -10.53
C ILE A 188 -20.41 -14.94 -10.48
N TRP A 189 -19.56 -14.98 -9.46
CA TRP A 189 -18.37 -14.12 -9.35
C TRP A 189 -17.37 -14.38 -10.49
N PHE A 190 -17.09 -15.65 -10.82
CA PHE A 190 -16.17 -15.96 -11.93
C PHE A 190 -16.70 -15.51 -13.28
N LYS A 191 -18.00 -15.67 -13.52
CA LYS A 191 -18.61 -15.21 -14.76
C LYS A 191 -18.38 -13.71 -14.97
N LYS A 192 -18.32 -12.92 -13.89
CA LYS A 192 -18.03 -11.47 -13.94
C LYS A 192 -16.56 -11.15 -14.20
N LEU A 193 -15.63 -11.87 -13.60
CA LEU A 193 -14.21 -11.76 -13.96
C LEU A 193 -14.00 -12.02 -15.46
N ILE A 194 -14.74 -12.99 -16.02
CA ILE A 194 -14.71 -13.30 -17.45
C ILE A 194 -15.45 -12.24 -18.27
N ASP A 195 -16.60 -11.72 -17.81
CA ASP A 195 -17.25 -10.56 -18.44
C ASP A 195 -16.27 -9.39 -18.59
N LEU A 196 -15.41 -9.16 -17.60
CA LEU A 196 -14.37 -8.14 -17.67
C LEU A 196 -13.33 -8.42 -18.76
N VAL A 197 -12.88 -9.67 -18.94
CA VAL A 197 -11.99 -10.06 -20.05
C VAL A 197 -12.59 -9.66 -21.39
N PHE A 198 -13.87 -10.01 -21.62
CA PHE A 198 -14.55 -9.69 -22.88
C PHE A 198 -14.89 -8.19 -23.01
N ALA A 199 -15.14 -7.48 -21.91
CA ALA A 199 -15.26 -6.03 -21.93
C ALA A 199 -13.96 -5.36 -22.37
N THR A 200 -12.80 -5.85 -21.90
CA THR A 200 -11.48 -5.38 -22.34
C THR A 200 -11.23 -5.68 -23.82
N ILE A 201 -11.68 -6.84 -24.33
CA ILE A 201 -11.61 -7.16 -25.76
C ILE A 201 -12.41 -6.15 -26.60
N ARG A 202 -13.64 -5.81 -26.20
CA ARG A 202 -14.46 -4.80 -26.89
C ARG A 202 -13.83 -3.41 -26.83
N LYS A 203 -13.31 -3.01 -25.67
CA LYS A 203 -12.57 -1.74 -25.54
C LYS A 203 -11.32 -1.72 -26.43
N SER A 204 -10.63 -2.85 -26.59
CA SER A 204 -9.46 -2.95 -27.47
C SER A 204 -9.79 -2.83 -28.95
N SER A 205 -11.00 -3.20 -29.38
CA SER A 205 -11.43 -3.02 -30.78
C SER A 205 -11.83 -1.57 -31.11
N GLU A 206 -12.19 -0.76 -30.12
CA GLU A 206 -12.55 0.66 -30.32
C GLU A 206 -11.31 1.56 -30.46
N ILE A 207 -10.18 1.13 -29.89
CA ILE A 207 -8.92 1.88 -29.89
C ILE A 207 -8.14 1.56 -31.18
N LYS A 208 -8.13 2.50 -32.13
CA LYS A 208 -7.51 2.37 -33.46
C LYS A 208 -5.98 2.38 -33.46
N GLU A 209 -5.33 2.89 -32.42
CA GLU A 209 -3.87 2.88 -32.25
C GLU A 209 -3.45 1.95 -31.11
N LYS A 210 -2.51 1.03 -31.37
CA LYS A 210 -1.91 0.12 -30.37
C LYS A 210 -1.11 0.92 -29.34
N THR A 211 -1.81 1.60 -28.45
CA THR A 211 -1.26 2.46 -27.39
C THR A 211 -0.78 1.63 -26.20
N GLU A 212 0.23 2.12 -25.48
CA GLU A 212 0.69 1.58 -24.18
C GLU A 212 -0.48 1.32 -23.20
N GLY A 213 -1.56 2.11 -23.31
CA GLY A 213 -2.79 1.93 -22.55
C GLY A 213 -3.39 0.53 -22.68
N GLN A 214 -3.46 -0.05 -23.90
CA GLN A 214 -4.01 -1.40 -24.11
C GLN A 214 -3.21 -2.47 -23.35
N HIS A 215 -1.88 -2.37 -23.38
CA HIS A 215 -0.99 -3.31 -22.69
C HIS A 215 -1.18 -3.29 -21.18
N LEU A 216 -1.29 -2.09 -20.61
CA LEU A 216 -1.53 -1.90 -19.18
C LEU A 216 -2.86 -2.51 -18.73
N MET A 217 -3.91 -2.47 -19.58
CA MET A 217 -5.18 -3.14 -19.28
C MET A 217 -5.05 -4.65 -19.20
N TRP A 218 -4.36 -5.23 -20.18
CA TRP A 218 -4.13 -6.67 -20.21
C TRP A 218 -3.19 -7.13 -19.09
N GLN A 219 -2.22 -6.31 -18.71
CA GLN A 219 -1.32 -6.57 -17.58
C GLN A 219 -2.08 -6.53 -16.24
N HIS A 220 -2.94 -5.53 -16.02
CA HIS A 220 -3.80 -5.48 -14.84
C HIS A 220 -4.68 -6.73 -14.76
N LEU A 221 -5.39 -7.04 -15.84
CA LEU A 221 -6.27 -8.20 -15.91
C LEU A 221 -5.53 -9.51 -15.64
N SER A 222 -4.35 -9.68 -16.25
CA SER A 222 -3.45 -10.81 -15.99
C SER A 222 -3.15 -10.93 -14.50
N SER A 223 -2.74 -9.83 -13.87
CA SER A 223 -2.38 -9.81 -12.45
C SER A 223 -3.56 -10.18 -11.53
N GLN A 224 -4.79 -9.76 -11.87
CA GLN A 224 -6.01 -10.05 -11.12
C GLN A 224 -6.38 -11.53 -11.24
N VAL A 225 -6.40 -12.07 -12.46
CA VAL A 225 -6.72 -13.47 -12.73
C VAL A 225 -5.73 -14.40 -12.01
N ILE A 226 -4.43 -14.10 -12.07
CA ILE A 226 -3.39 -14.87 -11.38
C ILE A 226 -3.64 -14.87 -9.87
N TYR A 227 -3.92 -13.72 -9.28
CA TYR A 227 -4.16 -13.61 -7.83
C TYR A 227 -5.33 -14.50 -7.39
N PHE A 228 -6.50 -14.38 -8.02
CA PHE A 228 -7.68 -15.16 -7.61
C PHE A 228 -7.52 -16.66 -7.87
N LEU A 229 -6.79 -17.05 -8.92
CA LEU A 229 -6.45 -18.45 -9.18
C LEU A 229 -5.47 -19.02 -8.15
N LEU A 230 -4.42 -18.28 -7.78
CA LEU A 230 -3.42 -18.72 -6.79
C LEU A 230 -4.02 -18.97 -5.40
N TYR A 231 -4.95 -18.13 -4.96
CA TYR A 231 -5.63 -18.28 -3.67
C TYR A 231 -6.80 -19.28 -3.71
N GLN A 232 -6.90 -20.10 -4.77
CA GLN A 232 -7.96 -21.08 -5.00
C GLN A 232 -9.37 -20.49 -4.90
N GLN A 233 -9.48 -19.18 -5.14
CA GLN A 233 -10.77 -18.52 -5.17
C GLN A 233 -11.46 -18.79 -6.49
N ALA A 234 -10.76 -19.17 -7.57
CA ALA A 234 -11.32 -19.53 -8.88
C ALA A 234 -10.78 -20.87 -9.41
N SER A 235 -11.57 -21.56 -10.24
CA SER A 235 -11.19 -22.82 -10.89
C SER A 235 -10.77 -22.59 -12.33
N PHE A 236 -9.52 -22.94 -12.68
CA PHE A 236 -8.97 -22.72 -14.02
C PHE A 236 -9.73 -23.42 -15.16
N PRO A 237 -10.10 -24.71 -15.06
CA PRO A 237 -10.87 -25.38 -16.11
C PRO A 237 -12.19 -24.67 -16.42
N HIS A 238 -12.90 -24.25 -15.37
CA HIS A 238 -14.18 -23.58 -15.50
C HIS A 238 -14.05 -22.18 -16.13
N ILE A 239 -12.95 -21.46 -15.83
CA ILE A 239 -12.64 -20.20 -16.51
C ILE A 239 -12.47 -20.45 -18.01
N VAL A 240 -11.66 -21.44 -18.39
CA VAL A 240 -11.36 -21.69 -19.80
C VAL A 240 -12.59 -22.19 -20.56
N GLU A 241 -13.44 -23.02 -19.95
CA GLU A 241 -14.71 -23.45 -20.54
C GLU A 241 -15.69 -22.28 -20.75
N THR A 242 -15.81 -21.39 -19.76
CA THR A 242 -16.70 -20.23 -19.88
C THR A 242 -16.15 -19.20 -20.87
N VAL A 243 -14.82 -19.05 -20.94
CA VAL A 243 -14.15 -18.27 -21.98
C VAL A 243 -14.40 -18.90 -23.34
N TYR A 244 -14.28 -20.22 -23.49
CA TYR A 244 -14.56 -20.93 -24.74
C TYR A 244 -15.99 -20.65 -25.24
N LEU A 245 -17.00 -20.82 -24.40
CA LEU A 245 -18.40 -20.57 -24.76
C LEU A 245 -18.66 -19.12 -25.22
N LYS A 246 -18.02 -18.15 -24.58
CA LYS A 246 -18.15 -16.73 -24.96
C LYS A 246 -17.31 -16.36 -26.18
N SER A 247 -16.12 -16.93 -26.32
CA SER A 247 -15.27 -16.75 -27.50
C SER A 247 -15.88 -17.39 -28.75
N GLU A 248 -16.67 -18.45 -28.59
CA GLU A 248 -17.46 -19.02 -29.68
C GLU A 248 -18.54 -18.04 -30.15
N ALA A 249 -19.22 -17.36 -29.22
CA ALA A 249 -20.22 -16.34 -29.53
C ALA A 249 -19.63 -15.03 -30.12
N LEU A 250 -18.40 -14.65 -29.75
CA LEU A 250 -17.73 -13.39 -30.13
C LEU A 250 -16.47 -13.63 -30.97
N ARG A 251 -16.54 -14.59 -31.90
CA ARG A 251 -15.37 -15.15 -32.57
C ARG A 251 -14.56 -14.13 -33.38
N GLU A 252 -15.22 -13.27 -34.15
CA GLU A 252 -14.55 -12.30 -35.04
C GLU A 252 -13.84 -11.18 -34.28
N GLU A 253 -14.44 -10.67 -33.20
CA GLU A 253 -13.86 -9.65 -32.33
C GLU A 253 -12.62 -10.19 -31.58
N CYS A 254 -12.71 -11.43 -31.09
CA CYS A 254 -11.62 -12.07 -30.36
C CYS A 254 -10.40 -12.35 -31.25
N ILE A 255 -10.64 -12.81 -32.49
CA ILE A 255 -9.57 -13.13 -33.44
C ILE A 255 -8.84 -11.87 -33.90
N SER A 256 -9.54 -10.75 -34.07
CA SER A 256 -8.97 -9.53 -34.64
C SER A 256 -8.12 -8.72 -33.64
N HIS A 257 -8.50 -8.65 -32.36
CA HIS A 257 -7.85 -7.71 -31.42
C HIS A 257 -7.35 -8.32 -30.09
N GLY A 258 -7.79 -9.53 -29.70
CA GLY A 258 -7.59 -10.04 -28.33
C GLY A 258 -6.91 -11.40 -28.18
N ARG A 259 -6.72 -12.17 -29.27
CA ARG A 259 -6.30 -13.59 -29.18
C ARG A 259 -4.95 -13.80 -28.49
N ASP A 260 -3.93 -13.02 -28.84
CA ASP A 260 -2.58 -13.22 -28.31
C ASP A 260 -2.48 -12.78 -26.84
N TYR A 261 -3.20 -11.73 -26.45
CA TYR A 261 -3.29 -11.31 -25.04
C TYR A 261 -4.07 -12.30 -24.17
N LEU A 262 -5.15 -12.90 -24.69
CA LEU A 262 -5.87 -13.95 -23.98
C LEU A 262 -4.98 -15.18 -23.75
N MET A 263 -4.21 -15.59 -24.77
CA MET A 263 -3.23 -16.67 -24.64
C MET A 263 -2.10 -16.32 -23.67
N TRP A 264 -1.69 -15.06 -23.61
CA TRP A 264 -0.71 -14.56 -22.64
C TRP A 264 -1.23 -14.64 -21.20
N VAL A 265 -2.46 -14.20 -20.93
CA VAL A 265 -3.09 -14.31 -19.59
C VAL A 265 -3.16 -15.77 -19.13
N LEU A 266 -3.55 -16.68 -20.03
CA LEU A 266 -3.57 -18.12 -19.72
C LEU A 266 -2.17 -18.67 -19.49
N LEU A 267 -1.17 -18.24 -20.28
CA LEU A 267 0.22 -18.66 -20.13
C LEU A 267 0.79 -18.32 -18.75
N GLN A 268 0.43 -17.17 -18.18
CA GLN A 268 0.88 -16.79 -16.84
C GLN A 268 0.51 -17.82 -15.78
N PHE A 269 -0.73 -18.32 -15.83
CA PHE A 269 -1.19 -19.34 -14.89
C PHE A 269 -0.65 -20.73 -15.22
N ILE A 270 -0.65 -21.12 -16.50
CA ILE A 270 -0.16 -22.42 -16.97
C ILE A 270 1.32 -22.57 -16.56
N SER A 271 2.17 -21.61 -16.90
CA SER A 271 3.61 -21.68 -16.60
C SER A 271 3.89 -21.87 -15.09
N GLY A 272 3.10 -21.28 -14.19
CA GLY A 272 3.31 -21.38 -12.75
C GLY A 272 2.65 -22.58 -12.05
N SER A 273 1.59 -23.14 -12.62
CA SER A 273 0.76 -24.17 -11.96
C SER A 273 0.81 -25.55 -12.62
N VAL A 274 1.35 -25.63 -13.84
CA VAL A 274 1.41 -26.87 -14.63
C VAL A 274 2.11 -28.00 -13.89
N GLN A 275 3.15 -27.76 -13.08
CA GLN A 275 3.82 -28.84 -12.35
C GLN A 275 2.97 -29.46 -11.22
N LYS A 276 2.06 -28.69 -10.60
CA LYS A 276 1.31 -29.12 -9.39
C LYS A 276 -0.09 -29.66 -9.69
N ASN A 277 -0.75 -29.11 -10.70
CA ASN A 277 -2.14 -29.46 -11.03
C ASN A 277 -2.22 -30.66 -12.00
N PRO A 278 -3.33 -31.41 -12.08
CA PRO A 278 -3.48 -32.50 -13.06
C PRO A 278 -3.49 -31.99 -14.52
N LEU A 279 -3.30 -32.88 -15.49
CA LEU A 279 -3.34 -32.53 -16.92
C LEU A 279 -4.76 -32.24 -17.43
N SER A 280 -5.77 -32.92 -16.86
CA SER A 280 -7.19 -32.76 -17.18
C SER A 280 -7.63 -31.29 -17.13
N ASP A 281 -7.09 -30.53 -16.18
CA ASP A 281 -7.47 -29.15 -15.94
C ASP A 281 -7.09 -28.20 -17.08
N PHE A 282 -6.13 -28.59 -17.91
CA PHE A 282 -5.60 -27.76 -19.00
C PHE A 282 -6.10 -28.17 -20.39
N VAL A 283 -6.82 -29.29 -20.50
CA VAL A 283 -7.40 -29.77 -21.77
C VAL A 283 -8.31 -28.72 -22.45
N PRO A 284 -9.14 -27.95 -21.73
CA PRO A 284 -9.97 -26.90 -22.35
C PRO A 284 -9.16 -25.83 -23.11
N VAL A 285 -7.91 -25.57 -22.72
CA VAL A 285 -7.03 -24.58 -23.37
C VAL A 285 -6.72 -24.98 -24.80
N ILE A 286 -6.54 -26.28 -25.06
CA ILE A 286 -6.23 -26.80 -26.39
C ILE A 286 -7.42 -26.61 -27.32
N LYS A 287 -8.64 -26.85 -26.83
CA LYS A 287 -9.87 -26.57 -27.58
C LYS A 287 -9.99 -25.08 -27.93
N LEU A 288 -9.62 -24.21 -27.00
CA LEU A 288 -9.62 -22.76 -27.20
C LEU A 288 -8.58 -22.32 -28.25
N ILE A 289 -7.38 -22.89 -28.25
CA ILE A 289 -6.34 -22.58 -29.25
C ILE A 289 -6.82 -22.94 -30.66
N HIS A 290 -7.44 -24.12 -30.84
CA HIS A 290 -8.01 -24.50 -32.13
C HIS A 290 -9.16 -23.59 -32.58
N LEU A 291 -9.93 -23.03 -31.64
CA LEU A 291 -11.02 -22.11 -31.95
C LEU A 291 -10.51 -20.74 -32.45
N LEU A 292 -9.48 -20.20 -31.78
CA LEU A 292 -8.94 -18.84 -31.97
C LEU A 292 -7.91 -18.73 -33.10
N TYR A 293 -7.27 -19.84 -33.49
CA TYR A 293 -6.34 -19.90 -34.63
C TYR A 293 -6.89 -20.81 -35.74
N PRO A 294 -7.96 -20.40 -36.45
CA PRO A 294 -8.56 -21.20 -37.54
C PRO A 294 -7.77 -21.13 -38.86
N GLU A 295 -6.71 -20.33 -38.93
CA GLU A 295 -5.98 -20.04 -40.15
C GLU A 295 -5.30 -21.30 -40.72
N LYS A 296 -5.47 -21.52 -42.03
CA LYS A 296 -4.89 -22.66 -42.76
C LYS A 296 -3.47 -22.40 -43.27
N GLN A 297 -3.02 -21.15 -43.24
CA GLN A 297 -1.65 -20.75 -43.59
C GLN A 297 -0.86 -20.42 -42.32
N PRO A 298 0.45 -20.71 -42.28
CA PRO A 298 1.29 -20.39 -41.13
C PRO A 298 1.46 -18.86 -40.97
N LEU A 299 1.32 -18.38 -39.73
CA LEU A 299 1.55 -16.99 -39.35
C LEU A 299 3.04 -16.63 -39.46
N LYS A 300 3.32 -15.39 -39.92
CA LYS A 300 4.69 -14.86 -39.96
C LYS A 300 5.31 -14.82 -38.56
N VAL A 301 6.61 -15.12 -38.47
CA VAL A 301 7.37 -15.02 -37.23
C VAL A 301 7.56 -13.52 -36.89
N PRO A 302 7.10 -13.05 -35.71
CA PRO A 302 7.29 -11.66 -35.30
C PRO A 302 8.77 -11.36 -35.05
N GLU A 303 9.25 -10.16 -35.42
CA GLU A 303 10.60 -9.72 -35.05
C GLU A 303 10.71 -9.50 -33.54
N LEU A 304 11.70 -10.10 -32.86
CA LEU A 304 11.86 -10.09 -31.39
C LEU A 304 12.33 -8.74 -30.80
N THR A 305 11.97 -7.63 -31.42
CA THR A 305 12.31 -6.27 -30.99
C THR A 305 11.28 -5.65 -30.05
N SER A 306 10.06 -6.19 -29.98
CA SER A 306 8.94 -5.60 -29.22
C SER A 306 8.29 -6.59 -28.24
N GLN A 307 7.68 -6.07 -27.16
CA GLN A 307 6.90 -6.85 -26.17
C GLN A 307 5.73 -7.62 -26.81
N GLN A 308 5.10 -7.07 -27.86
CA GLN A 308 4.02 -7.71 -28.61
C GLN A 308 4.48 -9.02 -29.27
N SER A 309 5.76 -9.08 -29.67
CA SER A 309 6.33 -10.27 -30.29
C SER A 309 6.33 -11.45 -29.33
N THR A 310 6.69 -11.24 -28.06
CA THR A 310 6.65 -12.29 -27.02
C THR A 310 5.23 -12.74 -26.71
N ILE A 311 4.27 -11.80 -26.73
CA ILE A 311 2.84 -12.08 -26.51
C ILE A 311 2.28 -12.96 -27.65
N ALA A 312 2.70 -12.73 -28.90
CA ALA A 312 2.31 -13.56 -30.04
C ALA A 312 2.81 -15.02 -29.95
N PHE A 313 3.96 -15.26 -29.31
CA PHE A 313 4.45 -16.62 -29.08
C PHE A 313 3.72 -17.37 -27.95
N SER A 314 2.84 -16.70 -27.19
CA SER A 314 2.21 -17.28 -26.00
C SER A 314 1.41 -18.55 -26.28
N ALA A 315 0.71 -18.62 -27.42
CA ALA A 315 -0.03 -19.80 -27.85
C ALA A 315 0.88 -21.02 -28.06
N VAL A 316 2.06 -20.79 -28.66
CA VAL A 316 3.08 -21.83 -28.86
C VAL A 316 3.69 -22.26 -27.53
N CYS A 317 4.03 -21.31 -26.66
CA CYS A 317 4.54 -21.60 -25.32
C CYS A 317 3.56 -22.48 -24.52
N ASN A 318 2.26 -22.17 -24.55
CA ASN A 318 1.22 -22.96 -23.90
C ASN A 318 1.22 -24.42 -24.40
N LEU A 319 1.22 -24.64 -25.71
CA LEU A 319 1.21 -26.00 -26.28
C LEU A 319 2.49 -26.78 -25.96
N VAL A 320 3.65 -26.12 -25.99
CA VAL A 320 4.93 -26.75 -25.66
C VAL A 320 4.98 -27.18 -24.19
N LEU A 321 4.50 -26.35 -23.26
CA LEU A 321 4.42 -26.69 -21.84
C LEU A 321 3.50 -27.89 -21.59
N LEU A 322 2.33 -27.93 -22.24
CA LEU A 322 1.38 -29.04 -22.10
C LEU A 322 1.92 -30.33 -22.70
N ASN A 323 2.49 -30.28 -23.90
CA ASN A 323 3.10 -31.45 -24.55
C ASN A 323 4.25 -32.04 -23.72
N ARG A 324 5.11 -31.20 -23.13
CA ARG A 324 6.20 -31.67 -22.26
C ARG A 324 5.69 -32.30 -20.97
N LYS A 325 4.63 -31.77 -20.35
CA LYS A 325 4.03 -32.39 -19.17
C LYS A 325 3.39 -33.74 -19.48
N SER A 326 2.81 -33.92 -20.66
CA SER A 326 2.31 -35.23 -21.11
C SER A 326 3.44 -36.26 -21.24
N GLN A 327 4.64 -35.83 -21.64
CA GLN A 327 5.81 -36.70 -21.82
C GLN A 327 6.54 -37.04 -20.50
N GLY A 328 6.32 -36.29 -19.42
CA GLY A 328 7.07 -36.41 -18.16
C GLY A 328 6.55 -37.42 -17.13
N LYS A 329 5.44 -38.14 -17.39
CA LYS A 329 4.91 -39.16 -16.46
C LYS A 329 5.40 -40.57 -16.82
N PRO A 330 5.89 -41.39 -15.86
CA PRO A 330 6.25 -42.79 -16.11
C PRO A 330 5.02 -43.63 -16.43
N ALA A 331 5.19 -44.63 -17.31
CA ALA A 331 4.13 -45.41 -17.97
C ALA A 331 3.20 -46.25 -17.06
N ALA A 332 3.40 -46.25 -15.73
CA ALA A 332 2.67 -47.10 -14.80
C ALA A 332 1.29 -46.54 -14.35
N ASP A 333 1.08 -45.22 -14.40
CA ASP A 333 -0.19 -44.56 -14.01
C ASP A 333 -0.98 -44.01 -15.23
N ALA A 334 -0.78 -44.62 -16.40
CA ALA A 334 -1.31 -44.15 -17.67
C ALA A 334 -2.80 -44.53 -17.85
N THR A 335 -3.73 -43.70 -17.38
CA THR A 335 -5.09 -43.66 -17.94
C THR A 335 -5.03 -43.23 -19.41
N HIS A 336 -5.93 -43.71 -20.28
CA HIS A 336 -6.00 -43.46 -21.74
C HIS A 336 -5.82 -42.00 -22.23
N GLU A 337 -5.85 -40.99 -21.36
CA GLU A 337 -5.57 -39.58 -21.66
C GLU A 337 -4.06 -39.22 -21.71
N SER A 338 -3.16 -40.04 -21.17
CA SER A 338 -1.72 -39.73 -21.05
C SER A 338 -0.89 -39.95 -22.32
N ASN A 339 -1.48 -40.48 -23.40
CA ASN A 339 -0.79 -40.77 -24.68
C ASN A 339 -1.18 -39.79 -25.82
N ARG A 340 -1.88 -38.69 -25.55
CA ARG A 340 -2.21 -37.70 -26.58
C ARG A 340 -1.10 -36.67 -26.75
N GLN A 341 -0.19 -36.91 -27.69
CA GLN A 341 0.61 -35.82 -28.26
C GLN A 341 -0.34 -34.90 -29.06
N TRP A 342 -0.55 -33.68 -28.58
CA TRP A 342 -1.45 -32.74 -29.24
C TRP A 342 -0.76 -32.15 -30.49
N LYS A 343 -1.40 -32.31 -31.66
CA LYS A 343 -0.89 -31.80 -32.94
C LYS A 343 -0.90 -30.27 -32.94
N MET A 344 0.23 -29.68 -33.31
CA MET A 344 0.37 -28.22 -33.46
C MET A 344 -0.56 -27.70 -34.57
N PRO A 345 -1.35 -26.63 -34.34
CA PRO A 345 -2.09 -25.96 -35.41
C PRO A 345 -1.17 -25.49 -36.54
N ILE A 346 -1.62 -25.61 -37.80
CA ILE A 346 -0.85 -25.21 -38.98
C ILE A 346 -0.47 -23.72 -38.92
N ALA A 347 -1.36 -22.89 -38.38
CA ALA A 347 -1.14 -21.46 -38.15
C ALA A 347 0.14 -21.15 -37.32
N LEU A 348 0.52 -22.03 -36.39
CA LEU A 348 1.60 -21.79 -35.43
C LEU A 348 2.92 -22.51 -35.79
N HIS A 349 2.97 -23.16 -36.96
CA HIS A 349 4.07 -24.06 -37.33
C HIS A 349 5.44 -23.37 -37.38
N TRP A 350 5.55 -22.20 -38.03
CA TRP A 350 6.82 -21.45 -38.15
C TRP A 350 7.32 -20.90 -36.81
N GLN A 351 6.40 -20.42 -35.95
CA GLN A 351 6.73 -19.96 -34.61
C GLN A 351 7.25 -21.10 -33.73
N HIS A 352 6.65 -22.29 -33.84
CA HIS A 352 7.10 -23.49 -33.14
C HIS A 352 8.48 -23.96 -33.63
N GLU A 353 8.72 -24.00 -34.94
CA GLU A 353 10.02 -24.37 -35.50
C GLU A 353 11.13 -23.42 -35.03
N PHE A 354 10.85 -22.11 -35.02
CA PHE A 354 11.77 -21.10 -34.52
C PHE A 354 12.08 -21.28 -33.02
N LEU A 355 11.06 -21.53 -32.18
CA LEU A 355 11.25 -21.83 -30.76
C LEU A 355 12.09 -23.10 -30.57
N MET A 356 11.81 -24.17 -31.30
CA MET A 356 12.55 -25.43 -31.18
C MET A 356 14.03 -25.27 -31.61
N LYS A 357 14.32 -24.45 -32.62
CA LYS A 357 15.70 -24.08 -32.98
C LYS A 357 16.41 -23.31 -31.87
N LEU A 358 15.72 -22.37 -31.21
CA LEU A 358 16.26 -21.62 -30.05
C LEU A 358 16.53 -22.53 -28.83
N LEU A 359 15.69 -23.54 -28.63
CA LEU A 359 15.85 -24.50 -27.52
C LEU A 359 17.01 -25.46 -27.72
N GLN A 360 17.40 -25.73 -28.98
CA GLN A 360 18.53 -26.59 -29.32
C GLN A 360 19.87 -25.84 -29.27
N SER A 361 19.88 -24.51 -29.42
CA SER A 361 21.10 -23.71 -29.31
C SER A 361 21.55 -23.57 -27.85
N LYS A 362 22.65 -24.23 -27.46
CA LYS A 362 23.27 -24.11 -26.12
C LYS A 362 24.03 -22.79 -25.90
N ASN A 363 24.23 -21.99 -26.96
CA ASN A 363 24.95 -20.70 -26.88
C ASN A 363 23.98 -19.54 -26.62
N LEU A 364 23.66 -19.29 -25.35
CA LEU A 364 22.80 -18.18 -24.89
C LEU A 364 23.50 -16.79 -24.91
N LYS A 365 24.35 -16.51 -25.91
CA LYS A 365 24.85 -15.13 -26.17
C LYS A 365 23.85 -14.29 -26.97
N SER A 366 22.58 -14.70 -27.01
CA SER A 366 21.53 -14.05 -27.77
C SER A 366 20.87 -12.92 -26.96
N LYS A 367 20.35 -11.91 -27.68
CA LYS A 367 19.62 -10.75 -27.12
C LYS A 367 18.62 -11.19 -26.04
N ASP A 368 18.49 -10.41 -24.95
CA ASP A 368 17.69 -10.73 -23.76
C ASP A 368 16.26 -11.24 -24.04
N SER A 369 15.62 -10.75 -25.12
CA SER A 369 14.29 -11.20 -25.57
C SER A 369 14.22 -12.69 -25.94
N HIS A 370 15.31 -13.28 -26.45
CA HIS A 370 15.37 -14.72 -26.75
C HIS A 370 15.43 -15.54 -25.46
N ILE A 371 16.16 -15.06 -24.45
CA ILE A 371 16.29 -15.72 -23.15
C ILE A 371 14.95 -15.65 -22.41
N ALA A 372 14.24 -14.52 -22.49
CA ALA A 372 12.88 -14.37 -21.99
C ALA A 372 11.92 -15.39 -22.60
N LEU A 373 11.97 -15.59 -23.92
CA LEU A 373 11.14 -16.57 -24.62
C LEU A 373 11.44 -18.02 -24.19
N ILE A 374 12.73 -18.37 -24.04
CA ILE A 374 13.16 -19.70 -23.55
C ILE A 374 12.64 -19.93 -22.11
N GLY A 375 12.79 -18.94 -21.23
CA GLY A 375 12.30 -19.01 -19.85
C GLY A 375 10.78 -19.21 -19.79
N ASN A 376 10.03 -18.53 -20.65
CA ASN A 376 8.57 -18.64 -20.72
C ASN A 376 8.09 -19.99 -21.27
N ALA A 377 8.82 -20.59 -22.22
CA ALA A 377 8.46 -21.85 -22.84
C ALA A 377 8.91 -23.10 -22.06
N CYS A 378 9.89 -22.96 -21.15
CA CYS A 378 10.57 -24.10 -20.52
C CYS A 378 10.28 -24.31 -19.04
N SER A 379 9.27 -23.68 -18.44
CA SER A 379 9.00 -23.81 -16.98
C SER A 379 8.80 -25.24 -16.48
N THR A 380 8.47 -26.20 -17.35
CA THR A 380 8.37 -27.63 -16.99
C THR A 380 9.71 -28.37 -16.94
N SER A 381 10.74 -27.90 -17.64
CA SER A 381 12.07 -28.53 -17.68
C SER A 381 13.02 -27.83 -16.72
N THR A 382 13.31 -28.48 -15.59
CA THR A 382 14.16 -27.92 -14.51
C THR A 382 15.53 -27.46 -15.00
N GLU A 383 16.20 -28.22 -15.87
CA GLU A 383 17.55 -27.90 -16.35
C GLU A 383 17.60 -26.65 -17.26
N LEU A 384 16.83 -26.64 -18.34
CA LEU A 384 16.80 -25.51 -19.29
C LEU A 384 16.21 -24.24 -18.65
N PHE A 385 15.23 -24.40 -17.75
CA PHE A 385 14.64 -23.28 -17.04
C PHE A 385 15.62 -22.64 -16.06
N ASN A 386 16.31 -23.45 -15.24
CA ASN A 386 17.32 -22.93 -14.32
C ASN A 386 18.50 -22.31 -15.07
N MET A 387 18.86 -22.85 -16.24
CA MET A 387 19.86 -22.24 -17.12
C MET A 387 19.40 -20.86 -17.61
N ALA A 388 18.20 -20.73 -18.16
CA ALA A 388 17.68 -19.45 -18.66
C ALA A 388 17.53 -18.40 -17.56
N VAL A 389 16.94 -18.76 -16.42
CA VAL A 389 16.84 -17.87 -15.24
C VAL A 389 18.23 -17.55 -14.69
N GLY A 390 19.14 -18.52 -14.66
CA GLY A 390 20.53 -18.34 -14.25
C GLY A 390 21.27 -17.31 -15.10
N THR A 391 21.16 -17.40 -16.43
CA THR A 391 21.75 -16.43 -17.36
C THR A 391 21.19 -15.03 -17.16
N LEU A 392 19.87 -14.89 -16.95
CA LEU A 392 19.25 -13.60 -16.64
C LEU A 392 19.76 -13.00 -15.32
N VAL A 393 19.98 -13.83 -14.31
CA VAL A 393 20.50 -13.39 -13.00
C VAL A 393 21.99 -13.06 -13.07
N GLU A 394 22.78 -13.85 -13.79
CA GLU A 394 24.22 -13.64 -13.99
C GLU A 394 24.51 -12.38 -14.81
N GLY A 395 23.67 -12.08 -15.81
CA GLY A 395 23.76 -10.83 -16.59
C GLY A 395 23.75 -9.56 -15.74
N VAL A 396 23.13 -9.63 -14.55
CA VAL A 396 22.96 -8.52 -13.61
C VAL A 396 23.93 -8.59 -12.42
N PHE A 397 24.41 -9.78 -12.06
CA PHE A 397 25.32 -9.98 -10.93
C PHE A 397 26.78 -9.58 -11.28
N GLY A 398 27.21 -9.82 -12.52
CA GLY A 398 28.58 -9.55 -12.98
C GLY A 398 29.60 -10.60 -12.53
N ASP A 399 30.79 -10.56 -13.12
CA ASP A 399 31.89 -11.48 -12.80
C ASP A 399 32.69 -10.98 -11.59
N ALA A 400 33.14 -11.92 -10.75
CA ALA A 400 33.86 -11.61 -9.51
C ALA A 400 35.25 -10.98 -9.72
N SER A 401 35.77 -10.97 -10.95
CA SER A 401 37.06 -10.39 -11.30
C SER A 401 37.03 -8.86 -11.50
N SER A 402 35.85 -8.28 -11.67
CA SER A 402 35.68 -6.86 -12.01
C SER A 402 34.82 -6.14 -10.99
N THR A 403 35.39 -5.11 -10.34
CA THR A 403 34.72 -4.32 -9.31
C THR A 403 34.63 -2.85 -9.71
N THR A 404 33.64 -2.15 -9.15
CA THR A 404 33.43 -0.71 -9.31
C THR A 404 33.52 -0.03 -7.93
N PRO A 405 34.15 1.15 -7.83
CA PRO A 405 34.21 1.89 -6.58
C PRO A 405 32.83 2.46 -6.23
N MET A 406 32.43 2.32 -4.97
CA MET A 406 31.20 2.89 -4.40
C MET A 406 31.51 4.14 -3.56
N PRO A 407 30.52 5.01 -3.28
CA PRO A 407 30.73 6.18 -2.42
C PRO A 407 31.29 5.82 -1.04
N GLY A 408 32.34 6.54 -0.62
CA GLY A 408 33.05 6.35 0.65
C GLY A 408 34.42 5.67 0.51
N THR A 409 35.11 5.43 1.63
CA THR A 409 36.46 4.84 1.68
C THR A 409 36.42 3.31 1.77
N ASN A 410 37.20 2.63 0.92
CA ASN A 410 37.34 1.16 0.90
C ASN A 410 36.02 0.37 0.66
N CYS A 411 35.13 0.89 -0.18
CA CYS A 411 33.90 0.20 -0.58
C CYS A 411 33.90 -0.11 -2.09
N VAL A 412 33.83 -1.39 -2.44
CA VAL A 412 33.78 -1.87 -3.83
C VAL A 412 32.56 -2.74 -4.05
N ALA A 413 31.90 -2.59 -5.19
CA ALA A 413 30.77 -3.41 -5.63
C ALA A 413 31.12 -4.18 -6.91
N PHE A 414 30.35 -5.20 -7.25
CA PHE A 414 30.43 -5.82 -8.58
C PHE A 414 30.12 -4.82 -9.70
N ASN A 415 30.76 -4.97 -10.86
CA ASN A 415 30.83 -3.96 -11.91
C ASN A 415 29.54 -3.66 -12.69
N LYS A 416 28.52 -4.51 -12.63
CA LYS A 416 27.31 -4.38 -13.46
C LYS A 416 26.44 -3.24 -12.97
N THR A 417 26.28 -2.21 -13.80
CA THR A 417 25.51 -1.00 -13.51
C THR A 417 24.17 -0.93 -14.26
N THR A 418 24.01 -1.63 -15.37
CA THR A 418 22.78 -1.61 -16.19
C THR A 418 21.76 -2.65 -15.68
N PRO A 419 20.64 -2.23 -15.05
CA PRO A 419 19.57 -3.15 -14.63
C PRO A 419 18.77 -3.66 -15.84
N HIS A 420 18.01 -4.74 -15.64
CA HIS A 420 17.05 -5.19 -16.65
C HIS A 420 15.95 -4.15 -16.86
N SER A 421 15.63 -3.85 -18.13
CA SER A 421 14.58 -2.90 -18.49
C SER A 421 13.19 -3.38 -18.05
N MET A 422 12.28 -2.45 -17.79
CA MET A 422 10.89 -2.79 -17.45
C MET A 422 10.21 -3.58 -18.58
N GLU A 423 10.45 -3.18 -19.84
CA GLU A 423 9.94 -3.90 -21.02
C GLU A 423 10.37 -5.38 -21.03
N LEU A 424 11.63 -5.67 -20.72
CA LEU A 424 12.11 -7.05 -20.64
C LEU A 424 11.40 -7.79 -19.51
N LEU A 425 11.32 -7.20 -18.32
CA LEU A 425 10.64 -7.82 -17.18
C LEU A 425 9.15 -8.06 -17.46
N ASP A 426 8.48 -7.17 -18.21
CA ASP A 426 7.08 -7.32 -18.61
C ASP A 426 6.86 -8.46 -19.60
N THR A 427 7.88 -8.81 -20.40
CA THR A 427 7.85 -9.99 -21.28
C THR A 427 8.05 -11.32 -20.55
N LEU A 428 8.38 -11.32 -19.25
CA LEU A 428 8.56 -12.55 -18.48
C LEU A 428 7.24 -13.04 -17.87
N THR A 429 7.05 -14.36 -17.86
CA THR A 429 5.92 -14.95 -17.14
C THR A 429 6.08 -14.83 -15.62
N PHE A 430 4.96 -14.85 -14.90
CA PHE A 430 4.87 -14.86 -13.44
C PHE A 430 5.83 -15.88 -12.82
N HIS A 431 5.90 -17.10 -13.37
CA HIS A 431 6.78 -18.14 -12.86
C HIS A 431 8.26 -17.80 -13.04
N THR A 432 8.65 -17.27 -14.20
CA THR A 432 10.03 -16.83 -14.47
C THR A 432 10.43 -15.70 -13.53
N LYS A 433 9.57 -14.68 -13.37
CA LYS A 433 9.79 -13.55 -12.44
C LYS A 433 9.91 -14.03 -10.99
N MET A 434 9.01 -14.91 -10.54
CA MET A 434 9.04 -15.45 -9.18
C MET A 434 10.29 -16.29 -8.92
N SER A 435 10.71 -17.11 -9.88
CA SER A 435 11.93 -17.92 -9.79
C SER A 435 13.18 -17.05 -9.79
N MET A 436 13.21 -15.99 -10.60
CA MET A 436 14.27 -14.99 -10.60
C MET A 436 14.34 -14.26 -9.26
N LEU A 437 13.21 -13.85 -8.67
CA LEU A 437 13.15 -13.24 -7.34
C LEU A 437 13.71 -14.19 -6.25
N HIS A 438 13.30 -15.46 -6.28
CA HIS A 438 13.81 -16.47 -5.35
C HIS A 438 15.31 -16.72 -5.53
N MET A 439 15.81 -16.83 -6.76
CA MET A 439 17.22 -17.06 -7.05
C MET A 439 18.08 -15.88 -6.61
N ILE A 440 17.65 -14.64 -6.87
CA ILE A 440 18.31 -13.43 -6.37
C ILE A 440 18.30 -13.43 -4.84
N SER A 441 17.16 -13.69 -4.19
CA SER A 441 17.05 -13.73 -2.73
C SER A 441 17.96 -14.81 -2.11
N GLN A 442 18.07 -15.98 -2.74
CA GLN A 442 18.98 -17.04 -2.30
C GLN A 442 20.45 -16.68 -2.51
N LYS A 443 20.82 -16.04 -3.64
CA LYS A 443 22.19 -15.54 -3.86
C LYS A 443 22.55 -14.48 -2.82
N ILE A 444 21.65 -13.54 -2.51
CA ILE A 444 21.86 -12.55 -1.44
C ILE A 444 22.08 -13.22 -0.08
N GLN A 445 21.25 -14.23 0.27
CA GLN A 445 21.41 -14.98 1.53
C GLN A 445 22.74 -15.74 1.60
N LYS A 446 23.14 -16.43 0.51
CA LYS A 446 24.42 -17.14 0.45
C LYS A 446 25.60 -16.18 0.57
N PHE A 447 25.53 -15.04 -0.10
CA PHE A 447 26.56 -14.03 -0.05
C PHE A 447 26.66 -13.37 1.33
N ALA A 448 25.53 -13.21 2.02
CA ALA A 448 25.47 -12.76 3.41
C ALA A 448 26.10 -13.78 4.39
N GLN A 449 25.95 -15.08 4.13
CA GLN A 449 26.61 -16.12 4.93
C GLN A 449 28.12 -16.22 4.67
N ALA A 450 28.54 -15.90 3.45
CA ALA A 450 29.96 -15.90 3.06
C ALA A 450 30.77 -14.73 3.66
N ASN A 451 30.11 -13.74 4.30
CA ASN A 451 30.74 -12.55 4.88
C ASN A 451 31.71 -11.84 3.94
N ALA A 452 31.38 -11.81 2.64
CA ALA A 452 32.20 -11.15 1.65
C ALA A 452 32.19 -9.62 1.86
N SER A 453 33.35 -8.98 1.71
CA SER A 453 33.53 -7.54 1.85
C SER A 453 33.07 -6.73 0.63
N VAL A 454 32.88 -7.39 -0.52
CA VAL A 454 32.41 -6.78 -1.77
C VAL A 454 30.90 -6.54 -1.68
N ALA A 455 30.41 -5.37 -2.08
CA ALA A 455 28.99 -5.05 -2.12
C ALA A 455 28.27 -5.62 -3.36
N LEU A 456 26.94 -5.68 -3.31
CA LEU A 456 26.12 -6.21 -4.41
C LEU A 456 26.22 -5.33 -5.68
N ALA A 457 26.03 -5.90 -6.87
CA ALA A 457 26.00 -5.10 -8.10
C ALA A 457 24.85 -4.07 -8.07
N PRO A 458 25.06 -2.79 -8.47
CA PRO A 458 23.99 -1.80 -8.57
C PRO A 458 22.82 -2.28 -9.46
N ALA A 459 23.13 -2.94 -10.56
CA ALA A 459 22.12 -3.51 -11.45
C ALA A 459 21.24 -4.56 -10.75
N LEU A 460 21.80 -5.34 -9.81
CA LEU A 460 21.09 -6.39 -9.07
C LEU A 460 20.10 -5.80 -8.09
N VAL A 461 20.53 -4.80 -7.33
CA VAL A 461 19.69 -4.11 -6.34
C VAL A 461 18.51 -3.43 -7.05
N GLU A 462 18.77 -2.73 -8.16
CA GLU A 462 17.74 -2.05 -8.95
C GLU A 462 16.78 -3.05 -9.63
N THR A 463 17.29 -4.12 -10.26
CA THR A 463 16.44 -5.17 -10.86
C THR A 463 15.59 -5.89 -9.82
N TYR A 464 16.14 -6.17 -8.64
CA TYR A 464 15.40 -6.75 -7.52
C TYR A 464 14.28 -5.82 -7.04
N SER A 465 14.53 -4.51 -6.98
CA SER A 465 13.51 -3.52 -6.63
C SER A 465 12.37 -3.47 -7.66
N ARG A 466 12.67 -3.52 -8.96
CA ARG A 466 11.66 -3.58 -10.03
C ARG A 466 10.79 -4.83 -9.94
N LEU A 467 11.39 -5.98 -9.65
CA LEU A 467 10.66 -7.24 -9.42
C LEU A 467 9.70 -7.18 -8.23
N LEU A 468 10.04 -6.40 -7.19
CA LEU A 468 9.20 -6.23 -6.00
C LEU A 468 7.98 -5.32 -6.22
N ILE A 469 7.99 -4.47 -7.27
CA ILE A 469 6.90 -3.54 -7.60
C ILE A 469 5.73 -4.25 -8.31
N TYR A 470 5.99 -5.37 -9.00
CA TYR A 470 4.96 -6.09 -9.75
C TYR A 470 3.83 -6.57 -8.85
N SER A 471 2.62 -6.02 -9.03
CA SER A 471 1.45 -6.29 -8.18
C SER A 471 1.18 -7.79 -7.99
N GLU A 472 1.34 -8.60 -9.04
CA GLU A 472 1.18 -10.08 -9.02
C GLU A 472 2.16 -10.81 -8.08
N ILE A 473 3.37 -10.30 -7.91
CA ILE A 473 4.43 -10.90 -7.06
C ILE A 473 4.59 -10.13 -5.75
N GLU A 474 4.15 -8.89 -5.69
CA GLU A 474 4.37 -7.94 -4.60
C GLU A 474 4.10 -8.56 -3.21
N THR A 475 2.94 -9.20 -3.00
CA THR A 475 2.60 -9.81 -1.72
C THR A 475 3.58 -10.91 -1.31
N LEU A 476 4.08 -11.70 -2.27
CA LEU A 476 5.03 -12.79 -2.01
C LEU A 476 6.47 -12.25 -1.90
N GLY A 477 6.86 -11.36 -2.81
CA GLY A 477 8.19 -10.75 -2.86
C GLY A 477 8.48 -9.92 -1.62
N ILE A 478 7.58 -9.01 -1.22
CA ILE A 478 7.72 -8.22 0.00
C ILE A 478 7.71 -9.12 1.23
N LYS A 479 6.85 -10.14 1.26
CA LYS A 479 6.84 -11.13 2.35
C LYS A 479 8.18 -11.85 2.48
N ILE A 480 8.77 -12.31 1.38
CA ILE A 480 10.09 -12.96 1.36
C ILE A 480 11.16 -11.99 1.86
N LEU A 481 11.16 -10.75 1.37
CA LEU A 481 12.10 -9.72 1.80
C LEU A 481 12.03 -9.48 3.32
N VAL A 482 10.84 -9.14 3.83
CA VAL A 482 10.63 -8.72 5.23
C VAL A 482 10.70 -9.90 6.21
N SER A 483 10.16 -11.06 5.85
CA SER A 483 10.06 -12.22 6.76
C SER A 483 11.21 -13.21 6.65
N GLN A 484 11.95 -13.25 5.53
CA GLN A 484 13.02 -14.25 5.32
C GLN A 484 14.38 -13.63 5.05
N VAL A 485 14.50 -12.67 4.12
CA VAL A 485 15.79 -12.12 3.71
C VAL A 485 16.37 -11.23 4.81
N VAL A 486 15.62 -10.22 5.28
CA VAL A 486 16.10 -9.27 6.29
C VAL A 486 16.51 -9.97 7.60
N PRO A 487 15.70 -10.89 8.19
CA PRO A 487 16.11 -11.60 9.39
C PRO A 487 17.36 -12.48 9.20
N LYS A 488 17.46 -13.22 8.09
CA LYS A 488 18.63 -14.09 7.83
C LYS A 488 19.93 -13.30 7.62
N VAL A 489 19.86 -12.17 6.92
CA VAL A 489 21.02 -11.27 6.71
C VAL A 489 21.46 -10.65 8.04
N TYR A 490 20.52 -10.40 8.95
CA TYR A 490 20.83 -9.98 10.31
C TYR A 490 21.51 -11.09 11.12
N ASP A 491 20.96 -12.30 11.11
CA ASP A 491 21.54 -13.44 11.84
C ASP A 491 22.96 -13.76 11.36
N SER A 492 23.25 -13.56 10.07
CA SER A 492 24.58 -13.73 9.49
C SER A 492 25.52 -12.54 9.73
N ARG A 493 25.06 -11.44 10.34
CA ARG A 493 25.81 -10.20 10.63
C ARG A 493 26.40 -9.51 9.39
N ALA A 494 25.76 -9.65 8.23
CA ALA A 494 26.20 -9.01 6.99
C ALA A 494 25.68 -7.56 6.89
N TRP A 495 26.32 -6.65 7.62
CA TRP A 495 25.88 -5.26 7.79
C TRP A 495 25.82 -4.44 6.49
N GLY A 496 26.76 -4.66 5.55
CA GLY A 496 26.77 -3.93 4.26
C GLY A 496 25.58 -4.31 3.35
N ILE A 497 25.21 -5.59 3.35
CA ILE A 497 24.04 -6.09 2.62
C ILE A 497 22.76 -5.58 3.30
N LEU A 498 22.71 -5.60 4.64
CA LEU A 498 21.58 -5.04 5.38
C LEU A 498 21.37 -3.55 5.04
N ASN A 499 22.45 -2.76 5.02
CA ASN A 499 22.39 -1.34 4.63
C ASN A 499 21.78 -1.17 3.23
N THR A 500 22.20 -2.00 2.28
CA THR A 500 21.70 -2.02 0.89
C THR A 500 20.20 -2.34 0.83
N LEU A 501 19.75 -3.35 1.58
CA LEU A 501 18.33 -3.73 1.61
C LEU A 501 17.45 -2.64 2.24
N LEU A 502 17.93 -1.99 3.30
CA LEU A 502 17.22 -0.88 3.95
C LEU A 502 17.15 0.36 3.04
N GLU A 503 18.20 0.60 2.26
CA GLU A 503 18.24 1.66 1.26
C GLU A 503 17.23 1.39 0.13
N LEU A 504 17.17 0.15 -0.37
CA LEU A 504 16.18 -0.28 -1.36
C LEU A 504 14.75 -0.03 -0.86
N VAL A 505 14.44 -0.43 0.37
CA VAL A 505 13.11 -0.18 0.97
C VAL A 505 12.80 1.31 1.08
N SER A 506 13.82 2.15 1.31
CA SER A 506 13.63 3.58 1.58
C SER A 506 13.44 4.44 0.33
N TYR A 507 13.92 4.01 -0.84
CA TYR A 507 13.97 4.85 -2.06
C TYR A 507 13.40 4.18 -3.32
N ARG A 508 13.02 2.90 -3.26
CA ARG A 508 12.45 2.17 -4.42
C ARG A 508 11.11 1.51 -4.14
N MET A 509 10.75 1.31 -2.88
CA MET A 509 9.47 0.69 -2.53
C MET A 509 8.38 1.74 -2.33
N HIS A 510 7.46 1.85 -3.29
CA HIS A 510 6.36 2.83 -3.24
C HIS A 510 5.14 2.34 -2.44
N TYR A 511 4.70 1.11 -2.70
CA TYR A 511 3.56 0.50 -2.03
C TYR A 511 4.02 -0.71 -1.21
N ILE A 512 3.87 -0.64 0.11
CA ILE A 512 4.13 -1.74 1.04
C ILE A 512 2.87 -1.87 1.89
N GLN A 513 2.24 -3.05 1.90
CA GLN A 513 1.06 -3.26 2.73
C GLN A 513 1.35 -2.89 4.20
N PRO A 514 0.44 -2.20 4.91
CA PRO A 514 0.69 -1.70 6.27
C PRO A 514 1.15 -2.79 7.26
N SER A 515 0.68 -4.04 7.10
CA SER A 515 1.14 -5.17 7.93
C SER A 515 2.65 -5.43 7.80
N TYR A 516 3.18 -5.41 6.57
CA TYR A 516 4.62 -5.61 6.33
C TYR A 516 5.44 -4.39 6.72
N ARG A 517 4.90 -3.17 6.60
CA ARG A 517 5.54 -1.94 7.10
C ARG A 517 5.76 -2.03 8.61
N ILE A 518 4.74 -2.42 9.38
CA ILE A 518 4.86 -2.55 10.83
C ILE A 518 5.78 -3.71 11.20
N GLN A 519 5.68 -4.86 10.52
CA GLN A 519 6.62 -5.98 10.74
C GLN A 519 8.08 -5.54 10.54
N LEU A 520 8.37 -4.81 9.46
CA LEU A 520 9.71 -4.27 9.22
C LEU A 520 10.11 -3.26 10.32
N LEU A 521 9.21 -2.37 10.73
CA LEU A 521 9.47 -1.42 11.82
C LEU A 521 9.82 -2.13 13.13
N THR A 522 9.11 -3.20 13.48
CA THR A 522 9.43 -4.01 14.68
C THR A 522 10.78 -4.70 14.58
N HIS A 523 11.18 -5.15 13.38
CA HIS A 523 12.53 -5.66 13.16
C HIS A 523 13.56 -4.54 13.37
N LEU A 524 13.37 -3.36 12.79
CA LEU A 524 14.28 -2.21 12.94
C LEU A 524 14.47 -1.81 14.41
N HIS A 525 13.40 -1.75 15.20
CA HIS A 525 13.50 -1.40 16.62
C HIS A 525 14.27 -2.47 17.43
N LYS A 526 14.05 -3.76 17.13
CA LYS A 526 14.86 -4.84 17.71
C LYS A 526 16.34 -4.72 17.31
N LEU A 527 16.62 -4.34 16.07
CA LEU A 527 17.98 -4.16 15.54
C LEU A 527 18.71 -3.00 16.23
N CYS A 528 18.07 -1.84 16.40
CA CYS A 528 18.67 -0.68 17.07
C CYS A 528 19.02 -0.94 18.55
N ASN A 529 18.32 -1.88 19.19
CA ASN A 529 18.60 -2.25 20.58
C ASN A 529 19.79 -3.20 20.73
N SER A 530 20.22 -3.87 19.65
CA SER A 530 21.34 -4.82 19.66
C SER A 530 22.70 -4.10 19.79
N PRO A 531 23.59 -4.52 20.72
CA PRO A 531 24.90 -3.88 20.93
C PRO A 531 25.84 -4.04 19.72
N HIS A 532 25.59 -5.03 18.86
CA HIS A 532 26.42 -5.31 17.67
C HIS A 532 26.18 -4.34 16.50
N ALA A 533 25.15 -3.51 16.56
CA ALA A 533 24.77 -2.58 15.49
C ALA A 533 25.34 -1.16 15.66
N ASN A 534 26.38 -0.96 16.49
CA ASN A 534 26.90 0.38 16.84
C ASN A 534 27.78 1.05 15.75
N HIS A 535 27.64 0.64 14.49
CA HIS A 535 28.29 1.30 13.36
C HIS A 535 27.50 2.55 12.97
N GLY A 536 28.17 3.72 12.92
CA GLY A 536 27.50 5.02 12.71
C GLY A 536 26.63 5.09 11.46
N GLN A 537 27.11 4.59 10.32
CA GLN A 537 26.36 4.58 9.07
C GLN A 537 25.13 3.65 9.12
N LEU A 538 25.25 2.48 9.78
CA LEU A 538 24.15 1.52 9.91
C LEU A 538 23.07 2.04 10.87
N HIS A 539 23.46 2.54 12.04
CA HIS A 539 22.53 3.13 13.01
C HIS A 539 21.79 4.33 12.39
N PHE A 540 22.52 5.14 11.64
CA PHE A 540 21.94 6.24 10.86
C PHE A 540 20.89 5.74 9.87
N ARG A 541 21.21 4.70 9.08
CA ARG A 541 20.30 4.13 8.09
C ARG A 541 19.06 3.52 8.74
N LEU A 542 19.21 2.78 9.83
CA LEU A 542 18.12 2.16 10.58
C LEU A 542 17.09 3.21 11.02
N GLU A 543 17.54 4.31 11.63
CA GLU A 543 16.64 5.38 12.06
C GLU A 543 16.02 6.14 10.88
N SER A 544 16.77 6.43 9.82
CA SER A 544 16.23 7.10 8.61
C SER A 544 15.16 6.25 7.91
N THR A 545 15.38 4.94 7.79
CA THR A 545 14.39 4.02 7.22
C THR A 545 13.16 3.91 8.14
N ALA A 546 13.34 3.81 9.47
CA ALA A 546 12.23 3.80 10.41
C ALA A 546 11.40 5.10 10.34
N LEU A 547 12.04 6.26 10.24
CA LEU A 547 11.39 7.55 10.08
C LEU A 547 10.49 7.58 8.83
N LYS A 548 11.02 7.14 7.67
CA LYS A 548 10.26 7.05 6.42
C LYS A 548 9.08 6.10 6.53
N LEU A 549 9.25 4.95 7.19
CA LEU A 549 8.15 3.99 7.40
C LEU A 549 7.03 4.58 8.27
N ILE A 550 7.39 5.32 9.33
CA ILE A 550 6.41 5.95 10.23
C ILE A 550 5.67 7.09 9.52
N MET A 551 6.37 7.92 8.75
CA MET A 551 5.75 9.03 8.01
C MET A 551 4.87 8.55 6.85
N GLY A 552 5.27 7.45 6.21
CA GLY A 552 4.57 6.79 5.10
C GLY A 552 3.37 5.94 5.53
N PHE A 553 2.97 5.96 6.80
CA PHE A 553 1.74 5.31 7.22
C PHE A 553 0.50 6.06 6.68
N ASP A 554 -0.39 5.30 6.05
CA ASP A 554 -1.70 5.80 5.59
C ASP A 554 -2.62 6.10 6.78
N ASN A 555 -3.37 7.19 6.69
CA ASN A 555 -4.23 7.70 7.75
C ASN A 555 -5.32 6.69 8.15
N PHE A 556 -5.83 5.89 7.22
CA PHE A 556 -6.88 4.91 7.49
C PHE A 556 -6.33 3.53 7.90
N GLY A 557 -5.09 3.21 7.48
CA GLY A 557 -4.48 1.90 7.69
C GLY A 557 -3.79 1.65 9.02
N ILE A 558 -3.53 2.70 9.78
CA ILE A 558 -2.74 2.64 11.02
C ILE A 558 -3.45 1.85 12.13
N LYS A 559 -4.68 2.23 12.50
CA LYS A 559 -5.43 1.67 13.65
C LYS A 559 -5.59 0.14 13.66
N PRO A 560 -6.15 -0.51 12.63
CA PRO A 560 -6.44 -1.95 12.66
C PRO A 560 -5.16 -2.79 12.81
N GLN A 561 -4.06 -2.36 12.21
CA GLN A 561 -2.79 -3.06 12.27
C GLN A 561 -2.04 -2.77 13.57
N LEU A 562 -2.03 -1.50 14.03
CA LEU A 562 -1.43 -1.15 15.32
C LEU A 562 -2.15 -1.82 16.48
N VAL A 563 -3.49 -1.87 16.49
CA VAL A 563 -4.26 -2.56 17.53
C VAL A 563 -3.92 -4.06 17.54
N ARG A 564 -3.91 -4.69 16.37
CA ARG A 564 -3.57 -6.12 16.24
C ARG A 564 -2.16 -6.40 16.76
N MET A 565 -1.16 -5.64 16.30
CA MET A 565 0.23 -5.88 16.66
C MET A 565 0.57 -5.44 18.08
N PHE A 566 -0.11 -4.42 18.64
CA PHE A 566 0.06 -4.03 20.03
C PHE A 566 -0.49 -5.11 20.97
N ASN A 567 -1.63 -5.73 20.63
CA ASN A 567 -2.18 -6.88 21.37
C ASN A 567 -1.25 -8.11 21.29
N GLU A 568 -0.62 -8.35 20.14
CA GLU A 568 0.30 -9.48 19.93
C GLU A 568 1.71 -9.25 20.51
N GLN A 569 2.27 -8.02 20.45
CA GLN A 569 3.63 -7.67 20.88
C GLN A 569 3.75 -6.22 21.43
N LYS A 570 3.24 -5.98 22.65
CA LYS A 570 3.14 -4.66 23.31
C LYS A 570 4.40 -3.76 23.28
N GLN A 571 5.61 -4.33 23.25
CA GLN A 571 6.88 -3.59 23.39
C GLN A 571 7.70 -3.44 22.09
N SER A 572 7.30 -4.04 20.97
CA SER A 572 8.15 -4.07 19.75
C SER A 572 7.89 -2.92 18.76
N ILE A 573 6.75 -2.24 18.88
CA ILE A 573 6.36 -1.13 17.99
C ILE A 573 7.02 0.19 18.42
N VAL A 574 7.33 0.35 19.70
CA VAL A 574 7.90 1.57 20.26
C VAL A 574 9.43 1.50 20.25
N SER A 575 10.09 2.61 19.91
CA SER A 575 11.55 2.70 20.02
C SER A 575 11.95 2.89 21.49
N GLN A 576 12.93 2.12 21.96
CA GLN A 576 13.39 2.23 23.36
C GLN A 576 14.42 3.35 23.58
N LYS A 577 15.14 3.76 22.53
CA LYS A 577 16.28 4.71 22.64
C LYS A 577 16.08 6.02 21.86
N SER A 578 15.26 6.03 20.81
CA SER A 578 15.05 7.20 19.97
C SER A 578 13.76 7.93 20.35
N GLU A 579 13.93 9.13 20.94
CA GLU A 579 12.83 10.05 21.23
C GLU A 579 12.20 10.57 19.93
N GLU A 580 13.00 10.78 18.89
CA GLU A 580 12.60 11.36 17.62
C GLU A 580 11.58 10.50 16.88
N LEU A 581 11.85 9.19 16.76
CA LEU A 581 10.94 8.24 16.11
C LEU A 581 9.60 8.15 16.86
N ASN A 582 9.66 8.15 18.20
CA ASN A 582 8.47 8.11 19.04
C ASN A 582 7.64 9.39 18.91
N ARG A 583 8.27 10.56 18.84
CA ARG A 583 7.59 11.84 18.59
C ARG A 583 6.94 11.90 17.21
N VAL A 584 7.63 11.43 16.16
CA VAL A 584 7.06 11.37 14.82
C VAL A 584 5.89 10.38 14.76
N LEU A 585 5.96 9.26 15.49
CA LEU A 585 4.83 8.35 15.63
C LEU A 585 3.61 9.04 16.26
N VAL A 586 3.81 9.86 17.30
CA VAL A 586 2.74 10.67 17.91
C VAL A 586 2.16 11.67 16.91
N LEU A 587 2.99 12.36 16.10
CA LEU A 587 2.52 13.28 15.06
C LEU A 587 1.68 12.55 13.99
N THR A 588 2.13 11.37 13.54
CA THR A 588 1.38 10.54 12.59
C THR A 588 0.06 10.05 13.20
N LEU A 589 0.05 9.68 14.49
CA LEU A 589 -1.18 9.33 15.21
C LEU A 589 -2.15 10.52 15.31
N ALA A 590 -1.66 11.69 15.71
CA ALA A 590 -2.47 12.91 15.79
C ALA A 590 -3.10 13.26 14.44
N ARG A 591 -2.31 13.21 13.35
CA ARG A 591 -2.77 13.40 11.98
C ARG A 591 -3.84 12.39 11.57
N SER A 592 -3.57 11.10 11.77
CA SER A 592 -4.49 10.04 11.36
C SER A 592 -5.83 10.11 12.10
N ILE A 593 -5.82 10.35 13.41
CA ILE A 593 -7.03 10.51 14.22
C ILE A 593 -7.84 11.74 13.78
N HIS A 594 -7.15 12.85 13.48
CA HIS A 594 -7.78 14.09 13.02
C HIS A 594 -8.47 13.89 11.65
N ILE A 595 -7.77 13.36 10.66
CA ILE A 595 -8.29 13.19 9.28
C ILE A 595 -9.42 12.16 9.22
N THR A 596 -9.31 11.07 9.98
CA THR A 596 -10.35 10.03 10.00
C THR A 596 -11.56 10.40 10.85
N GLY A 597 -11.48 11.47 11.65
CA GLY A 597 -12.53 11.88 12.57
C GLY A 597 -12.83 10.83 13.65
N TRP A 598 -11.90 9.95 14.00
CA TRP A 598 -12.14 8.87 14.98
C TRP A 598 -12.59 9.38 16.36
N CYS A 599 -12.24 10.61 16.73
CA CYS A 599 -12.70 11.25 17.96
C CYS A 599 -14.19 11.58 17.98
N LEU A 600 -14.85 11.76 16.82
CA LEU A 600 -16.28 12.11 16.74
C LEU A 600 -17.22 10.92 17.02
N TYR A 601 -16.74 9.69 16.82
CA TYR A 601 -17.57 8.48 16.93
C TYR A 601 -17.41 7.71 18.25
N ALA A 602 -16.55 8.20 19.16
CA ALA A 602 -16.27 7.50 20.39
C ALA A 602 -16.35 8.47 21.56
N GLU A 603 -17.59 8.66 22.04
CA GLU A 603 -17.96 9.48 23.21
C GLU A 603 -17.36 8.96 24.54
N SER A 604 -16.55 7.89 24.54
CA SER A 604 -15.90 7.41 25.76
C SER A 604 -14.58 6.70 25.44
N ILE A 605 -13.47 7.45 25.42
CA ILE A 605 -12.13 6.94 25.10
C ILE A 605 -11.17 7.00 26.30
N SER A 606 -11.68 6.90 27.53
CA SER A 606 -10.80 6.59 28.69
C SER A 606 -10.13 5.21 28.59
N GLY A 607 -10.46 4.37 27.59
CA GLY A 607 -9.86 3.06 27.32
C GLY A 607 -9.50 2.76 25.85
N SER A 608 -8.94 3.72 25.08
CA SER A 608 -8.48 3.42 23.71
C SER A 608 -7.08 2.81 23.64
N TRP A 609 -6.92 1.95 22.63
CA TRP A 609 -5.65 1.54 22.02
C TRP A 609 -4.61 2.66 21.86
N CYS A 610 -5.04 3.90 21.62
CA CYS A 610 -4.14 5.05 21.45
C CYS A 610 -3.50 5.44 22.79
N ILE A 611 -4.26 5.50 23.88
CA ILE A 611 -3.73 5.80 25.22
C ILE A 611 -2.75 4.70 25.67
N ASP A 612 -3.03 3.44 25.38
CA ASP A 612 -2.12 2.34 25.74
C ASP A 612 -0.78 2.43 24.98
N ILE A 613 -0.81 2.80 23.69
CA ILE A 613 0.39 3.07 22.91
C ILE A 613 1.12 4.30 23.46
N LEU A 614 0.42 5.38 23.81
CA LEU A 614 1.00 6.59 24.41
C LEU A 614 1.64 6.31 25.78
N LYS A 615 1.04 5.43 26.60
CA LYS A 615 1.63 4.98 27.88
C LYS A 615 2.91 4.19 27.65
N ALA A 616 2.93 3.27 26.69
CA ALA A 616 4.14 2.53 26.33
C ALA A 616 5.25 3.45 25.78
N LEU A 617 4.88 4.47 24.98
CA LEU A 617 5.79 5.50 24.48
C LEU A 617 6.41 6.34 25.60
N MET A 618 5.59 6.78 26.55
CA MET A 618 6.07 7.58 27.69
C MET A 618 6.91 6.78 28.68
N ALA A 619 6.65 5.48 28.83
CA ALA A 619 7.50 4.59 29.62
C ALA A 619 8.88 4.38 28.98
N ALA A 620 8.98 4.39 27.65
CA ALA A 620 10.24 4.24 26.94
C ALA A 620 11.04 5.56 26.84
N THR A 621 10.40 6.63 26.37
CA THR A 621 11.03 7.94 26.16
C THR A 621 10.11 9.06 26.66
N PRO A 622 10.27 9.53 27.91
CA PRO A 622 9.43 10.61 28.44
C PRO A 622 9.78 11.94 27.74
N HIS A 623 8.77 12.61 27.19
CA HIS A 623 8.92 13.88 26.48
C HIS A 623 7.71 14.81 26.69
N LYS A 624 7.89 16.10 26.41
CA LYS A 624 6.82 17.12 26.39
C LYS A 624 6.61 17.69 25.00
N TRP A 625 5.45 18.30 24.76
CA TRP A 625 5.13 19.01 23.51
C TRP A 625 5.02 20.52 23.75
N PRO A 626 5.46 21.36 22.79
CA PRO A 626 5.16 22.79 22.83
C PRO A 626 3.64 23.04 22.83
N GLN A 627 3.17 24.05 23.56
CA GLN A 627 1.73 24.37 23.64
C GLN A 627 1.11 24.63 22.25
N GLN A 628 1.87 25.22 21.33
CA GLN A 628 1.40 25.51 19.97
C GLN A 628 1.16 24.24 19.15
N THR A 629 2.08 23.26 19.23
CA THR A 629 1.91 21.95 18.62
C THR A 629 0.79 21.17 19.29
N LEU A 630 0.76 21.18 20.63
CA LEU A 630 -0.24 20.45 21.41
C LEU A 630 -1.65 20.95 21.12
N ALA A 631 -1.84 22.27 20.96
CA ALA A 631 -3.12 22.87 20.60
C ALA A 631 -3.66 22.40 19.23
N CYS A 632 -2.80 21.90 18.33
CA CYS A 632 -3.20 21.35 17.04
C CYS A 632 -3.60 19.85 17.13
N PHE A 633 -3.28 19.16 18.22
CA PHE A 633 -3.59 17.73 18.36
C PHE A 633 -5.08 17.47 18.58
N PRO A 634 -5.60 16.26 18.30
CA PRO A 634 -6.92 15.86 18.74
C PRO A 634 -7.08 15.95 20.27
N GLN A 635 -8.26 16.36 20.74
CA GLN A 635 -8.55 16.60 22.17
C GLN A 635 -8.09 15.46 23.09
N SER A 636 -8.33 14.20 22.68
CA SER A 636 -7.94 13.01 23.46
C SER A 636 -6.43 12.91 23.74
N ILE A 637 -5.60 13.37 22.79
CA ILE A 637 -4.14 13.38 22.96
C ILE A 637 -3.72 14.59 23.81
N GLN A 638 -4.41 15.73 23.65
CA GLN A 638 -4.17 16.92 24.46
C GLN A 638 -4.39 16.63 25.95
N ASP A 639 -5.53 16.03 26.28
CA ASP A 639 -5.89 15.68 27.66
C ASP A 639 -4.83 14.75 28.27
N TYR A 640 -4.38 13.74 27.53
CA TYR A 640 -3.32 12.83 27.99
C TYR A 640 -2.02 13.57 28.33
N PHE A 641 -1.48 14.39 27.42
CA PHE A 641 -0.23 15.10 27.67
C PHE A 641 -0.35 16.23 28.70
N ASN A 642 -1.53 16.80 28.91
CA ASN A 642 -1.78 17.76 29.98
C ASN A 642 -1.75 17.10 31.38
N HIS A 643 -2.14 15.83 31.48
CA HIS A 643 -2.07 15.06 32.73
C HIS A 643 -0.68 14.46 33.02
N VAL A 644 0.17 14.29 32.00
CA VAL A 644 1.50 13.69 32.17
C VAL A 644 2.55 14.75 32.54
N ASN A 645 2.97 14.75 33.80
CA ASN A 645 4.06 15.60 34.28
C ASN A 645 5.43 14.95 34.05
N VAL A 646 6.18 15.46 33.08
CA VAL A 646 7.63 15.20 32.93
C VAL A 646 8.42 16.36 33.54
N GLU A 647 9.54 16.12 34.21
CA GLU A 647 10.42 17.20 34.70
C GLU A 647 11.07 17.93 33.51
N THR A 648 11.03 19.27 33.51
CA THR A 648 11.67 20.07 32.46
C THR A 648 13.13 20.34 32.84
N VAL A 649 14.07 20.01 31.95
CA VAL A 649 15.46 20.42 32.09
C VAL A 649 15.51 21.96 32.09
N ASN A 650 15.99 22.54 33.18
CA ASN A 650 16.07 23.98 33.33
C ASN A 650 17.22 24.51 32.46
N LYS A 651 16.90 25.25 31.39
CA LYS A 651 17.89 25.70 30.39
C LYS A 651 19.03 26.53 30.99
N LYS A 652 18.77 27.27 32.08
CA LYS A 652 19.80 28.01 32.83
C LYS A 652 20.76 27.09 33.59
N GLN A 653 20.25 26.01 34.18
CA GLN A 653 21.07 24.99 34.84
C GLN A 653 21.89 24.20 33.81
N LEU A 654 21.34 23.93 32.62
CA LEU A 654 22.08 23.31 31.53
C LEU A 654 23.34 24.11 31.17
N LYS A 655 23.21 25.44 30.98
CA LYS A 655 24.38 26.30 30.72
C LYS A 655 25.39 26.30 31.87
N ALA A 656 24.91 26.44 33.11
CA ALA A 656 25.79 26.40 34.28
C ALA A 656 26.57 25.07 34.37
N ASN A 657 25.93 23.94 34.06
CA ASN A 657 26.57 22.62 34.03
C ASN A 657 27.60 22.50 32.90
N VAL A 658 27.27 23.00 31.70
CA VAL A 658 28.21 23.02 30.55
C VAL A 658 29.42 23.91 30.86
N GLU A 659 29.22 25.06 31.51
CA GLU A 659 30.31 25.95 31.90
C GLU A 659 31.17 25.37 33.03
N GLN A 660 30.57 24.69 34.01
CA GLN A 660 31.32 23.98 35.05
C GLN A 660 32.15 22.82 34.47
N GLU A 661 31.60 22.05 33.52
CA GLU A 661 32.35 21.03 32.79
C GLU A 661 33.46 21.65 31.93
N TYR A 662 33.18 22.75 31.23
CA TYR A 662 34.19 23.46 30.45
C TYR A 662 35.33 24.01 31.31
N VAL A 663 35.04 24.57 32.49
CA VAL A 663 36.07 25.05 33.43
C VAL A 663 36.84 23.90 34.07
N LYS A 664 36.22 22.73 34.27
CA LYS A 664 36.91 21.54 34.79
C LYS A 664 37.88 20.92 33.77
N TRP A 665 37.54 20.98 32.49
CA TRP A 665 38.31 20.33 31.42
C TRP A 665 39.03 21.31 30.48
N GLY A 666 38.86 22.62 30.69
CA GLY A 666 39.42 23.73 29.89
C GLY A 666 40.85 24.16 30.25
N PRO A 667 41.30 24.08 31.52
CA PRO A 667 42.69 24.36 31.86
C PRO A 667 43.49 23.08 32.12
N LEU A 668 44.34 22.72 31.16
CA LEU A 668 45.68 22.14 31.33
C LEU A 668 45.94 20.77 32.01
N LEU A 669 45.05 20.06 32.70
CA LEU A 669 45.41 18.77 33.32
C LEU A 669 44.24 17.76 33.42
N ALA A 670 44.14 16.89 32.44
CA ALA A 670 43.73 15.50 32.65
C ALA A 670 44.42 14.65 31.58
N SER A 671 44.91 13.46 31.94
CA SER A 671 45.55 12.60 30.95
C SER A 671 44.59 12.32 29.79
N ASP A 672 45.10 12.18 28.56
CA ASP A 672 44.28 11.79 27.40
C ASP A 672 43.44 10.54 27.68
N ALA A 673 43.85 9.69 28.62
CA ALA A 673 43.12 8.49 29.06
C ALA A 673 41.95 8.79 30.00
N ASP A 674 42.05 9.80 30.88
CA ASP A 674 41.00 10.15 31.84
C ASP A 674 39.84 10.88 31.16
N ILE A 675 40.13 11.78 30.22
CA ILE A 675 39.12 12.43 29.35
C ILE A 675 38.34 11.34 28.59
N LEU A 676 39.08 10.38 28.04
CA LEU A 676 38.52 9.31 27.21
C LEU A 676 37.71 8.32 28.05
N ASN A 677 38.07 8.05 29.30
CA ASN A 677 37.29 7.18 30.19
C ASN A 677 36.08 7.89 30.81
N HIS A 678 36.16 9.19 31.10
CA HIS A 678 35.04 9.96 31.65
C HIS A 678 33.91 10.16 30.63
N PHE A 679 34.23 10.69 29.44
CA PHE A 679 33.22 11.01 28.42
C PHE A 679 32.73 9.81 27.61
N SER A 680 33.40 8.64 27.72
CA SER A 680 32.93 7.41 27.07
C SER A 680 32.07 6.52 27.97
N GLN A 681 31.89 6.88 29.25
CA GLN A 681 30.99 6.13 30.14
C GLN A 681 29.52 6.43 29.80
N PRO A 682 28.66 5.41 29.66
CA PRO A 682 27.23 5.59 29.36
C PRO A 682 26.45 6.34 30.45
N SER A 683 27.02 6.48 31.65
CA SER A 683 26.47 7.24 32.78
C SER A 683 26.94 8.70 32.83
N SER A 684 27.88 9.11 31.97
CA SER A 684 28.34 10.49 31.91
C SER A 684 27.26 11.41 31.31
N HIS A 685 27.17 12.63 31.83
CA HIS A 685 26.17 13.58 31.34
C HIS A 685 26.44 13.93 29.87
N SER A 686 25.39 14.03 29.06
CA SER A 686 25.51 14.18 27.60
C SER A 686 25.90 15.59 27.14
N TYR A 687 26.97 16.19 27.68
CA TYR A 687 27.36 17.59 27.39
C TYR A 687 28.52 17.73 26.38
N TYR A 688 29.11 16.61 25.96
CA TYR A 688 30.35 16.61 25.17
C TYR A 688 30.31 17.41 23.86
N LEU A 689 29.19 17.38 23.12
CA LEU A 689 29.04 18.18 21.90
C LEU A 689 28.98 19.70 22.20
N CYS A 690 28.39 20.08 23.34
CA CYS A 690 28.37 21.48 23.79
C CYS A 690 29.79 21.96 24.14
N LEU A 691 30.63 21.09 24.72
CA LEU A 691 32.03 21.39 25.02
C LEU A 691 32.85 21.59 23.75
N ILE A 692 32.67 20.72 22.73
CA ILE A 692 33.33 20.90 21.43
C ILE A 692 32.92 22.23 20.79
N TRP A 693 31.64 22.59 20.86
CA TRP A 693 31.17 23.87 20.32
C TRP A 693 31.81 25.06 21.05
N LYS A 694 31.92 25.03 22.39
CA LYS A 694 32.63 26.07 23.17
C LYS A 694 34.12 26.16 22.80
N VAL A 695 34.82 25.03 22.68
CA VAL A 695 36.23 24.99 22.24
C VAL A 695 36.39 25.56 20.83
N LEU A 696 35.47 25.27 19.90
CA LEU A 696 35.52 25.83 18.55
C LEU A 696 35.18 27.33 18.51
N PHE A 697 34.31 27.78 19.42
CA PHE A 697 33.94 29.19 19.57
C PHE A 697 35.09 30.04 20.14
N GLU A 698 35.85 29.52 21.10
CA GLU A 698 36.94 30.24 21.79
C GLU A 698 38.32 30.00 21.14
N ASP A 699 38.71 28.76 20.85
CA ASP A 699 40.08 28.37 20.44
C ASP A 699 40.26 28.11 18.93
N LYS A 700 39.17 28.11 18.15
CA LYS A 700 39.13 27.88 16.68
C LYS A 700 39.74 26.56 16.15
N LYS A 701 40.24 25.66 17.01
CA LYS A 701 40.73 24.32 16.63
C LYS A 701 40.28 23.25 17.62
N PRO A 702 39.77 22.09 17.16
CA PRO A 702 39.45 20.97 18.03
C PRO A 702 40.71 20.22 18.50
N SER A 703 40.66 19.61 19.69
CA SER A 703 41.75 18.77 20.21
C SER A 703 41.85 17.42 19.48
N ASN A 704 43.05 16.85 19.36
CA ASN A 704 43.28 15.53 18.75
C ASN A 704 42.61 14.38 19.53
N THR A 705 42.33 14.59 20.82
CA THR A 705 41.56 13.65 21.67
C THR A 705 40.08 13.65 21.34
N ALA A 706 39.54 14.70 20.71
CA ALA A 706 38.12 14.82 20.44
C ALA A 706 37.58 13.71 19.52
N TYR A 707 38.36 13.34 18.51
CA TYR A 707 38.05 12.24 17.60
C TYR A 707 37.95 10.90 18.33
N LYS A 708 38.93 10.58 19.20
CA LYS A 708 38.99 9.29 19.92
C LYS A 708 37.83 9.12 20.92
N VAL A 709 37.37 10.21 21.52
CA VAL A 709 36.20 10.21 22.41
C VAL A 709 34.92 9.97 21.62
N LEU A 710 34.70 10.70 20.51
CA LEU A 710 33.53 10.50 19.64
C LEU A 710 33.46 9.09 19.04
N GLU A 711 34.61 8.51 18.70
CA GLU A 711 34.71 7.15 18.20
C GLU A 711 34.27 6.11 19.26
N ARG A 712 34.61 6.33 20.54
CA ARG A 712 34.33 5.37 21.63
C ARG A 712 32.91 5.49 22.20
N MET A 713 32.30 6.68 22.18
CA MET A 713 30.90 6.90 22.59
C MET A 713 29.90 6.12 21.71
N GLY A 714 30.22 6.00 20.41
CA GLY A 714 29.37 5.33 19.43
C GLY A 714 28.10 6.11 19.08
N SER A 715 27.43 5.64 18.03
CA SER A 715 26.37 6.39 17.34
C SER A 715 25.07 6.55 18.12
N SER A 716 24.74 5.59 18.99
CA SER A 716 23.52 5.64 19.81
C SER A 716 23.61 6.69 20.92
N GLN A 717 24.76 6.77 21.61
CA GLN A 717 25.02 7.80 22.63
C GLN A 717 25.14 9.18 21.97
N LEU A 718 25.77 9.28 20.81
CA LEU A 718 25.88 10.54 20.06
C LEU A 718 24.51 11.20 19.84
N SER A 719 23.45 10.42 19.58
CA SER A 719 22.09 10.97 19.43
C SER A 719 21.58 11.69 20.69
N GLN A 720 21.93 11.21 21.89
CA GLN A 720 21.59 11.88 23.15
C GLN A 720 22.37 13.19 23.32
N HIS A 721 23.63 13.21 22.89
CA HIS A 721 24.44 14.43 22.89
C HIS A 721 23.94 15.45 21.86
N VAL A 722 23.44 15.03 20.70
CA VAL A 722 22.86 15.95 19.70
C VAL A 722 21.59 16.60 20.24
N ARG A 723 20.79 15.86 21.01
CA ARG A 723 19.59 16.40 21.69
C ARG A 723 19.94 17.50 22.68
N THR A 724 20.81 17.22 23.65
CA THR A 724 21.25 18.20 24.65
C THR A 724 21.97 19.39 24.00
N PHE A 725 22.75 19.14 22.95
CA PHE A 725 23.37 20.19 22.14
C PHE A 725 22.33 21.09 21.46
N SER A 726 21.24 20.52 20.94
CA SER A 726 20.14 21.29 20.37
C SER A 726 19.49 22.23 21.41
N ASP A 727 19.27 21.75 22.64
CA ASP A 727 18.73 22.58 23.73
C ASP A 727 19.69 23.71 24.12
N PHE A 728 20.99 23.41 24.12
CA PHE A 728 22.06 24.37 24.42
C PHE A 728 22.16 25.44 23.33
N LEU A 729 22.13 25.06 22.04
CA LEU A 729 22.12 26.01 20.92
C LEU A 729 20.94 26.97 21.00
N VAL A 730 19.73 26.46 21.24
CA VAL A 730 18.52 27.29 21.38
C VAL A 730 18.69 28.32 22.49
N TYR A 731 19.31 27.94 23.61
CA TYR A 731 19.59 28.86 24.70
C TYR A 731 20.63 29.92 24.30
N GLU A 732 21.75 29.53 23.71
CA GLU A 732 22.80 30.48 23.28
C GLU A 732 22.25 31.48 22.26
N PHE A 733 21.54 31.03 21.22
CA PHE A 733 20.90 31.92 20.25
C PHE A 733 19.83 32.84 20.86
N SER A 734 19.21 32.45 21.99
CA SER A 734 18.24 33.32 22.69
C SER A 734 18.88 34.40 23.58
N VAL A 735 20.16 34.22 23.96
CA VAL A 735 20.89 35.12 24.86
C VAL A 735 21.83 36.05 24.09
N LEU A 736 22.24 35.68 22.88
CA LEU A 736 23.13 36.49 22.05
C LEU A 736 22.43 37.77 21.54
N GLU A 737 22.86 38.92 22.04
CA GLU A 737 22.42 40.25 21.58
C GLU A 737 23.40 40.79 20.49
N GLY A 738 22.98 40.78 19.22
CA GLY A 738 23.69 41.50 18.14
C GLY A 738 24.53 40.67 17.15
N GLY A 739 24.75 41.23 15.95
CA GLY A 739 25.03 40.49 14.72
C GLY A 739 26.45 39.94 14.46
N SER A 740 27.49 40.31 15.23
CA SER A 740 28.85 39.74 15.07
C SER A 740 28.97 38.35 15.69
N ASP A 741 28.38 38.18 16.86
CA ASP A 741 28.50 36.96 17.65
C ASP A 741 27.58 35.88 17.09
N VAL A 742 26.39 36.27 16.62
CA VAL A 742 25.47 35.39 15.88
C VAL A 742 26.12 34.85 14.60
N LYS A 743 26.82 35.68 13.82
CA LYS A 743 27.55 35.23 12.63
C LYS A 743 28.67 34.26 12.98
N THR A 744 29.40 34.52 14.07
CA THR A 744 30.46 33.63 14.55
C THR A 744 29.90 32.29 15.02
N CYS A 745 28.80 32.27 15.77
CA CYS A 745 28.09 31.05 16.15
C CYS A 745 27.58 30.27 14.93
N THR A 746 27.08 30.98 13.91
CA THR A 746 26.61 30.36 12.66
C THR A 746 27.77 29.73 11.88
N ASN A 747 28.91 30.42 11.80
CA ASN A 747 30.13 29.90 11.16
C ASN A 747 30.69 28.68 11.91
N VAL A 748 30.72 28.71 13.25
CA VAL A 748 31.14 27.55 14.06
C VAL A 748 30.20 26.36 13.86
N LEU A 749 28.89 26.60 13.77
CA LEU A 749 27.91 25.55 13.48
C LEU A 749 28.11 24.98 12.07
N GLN A 750 28.36 25.83 11.07
CA GLN A 750 28.70 25.39 9.71
C GLN A 750 29.99 24.58 9.68
N ASP A 751 31.02 25.01 10.41
CA ASP A 751 32.28 24.27 10.54
C ASP A 751 32.05 22.90 11.21
N MET A 752 31.22 22.80 12.26
CA MET A 752 30.89 21.52 12.89
C MET A 752 30.17 20.55 11.94
N VAL A 753 29.30 21.06 11.07
CA VAL A 753 28.52 20.24 10.13
C VAL A 753 29.35 19.84 8.91
N TRP A 754 30.09 20.76 8.29
CA TRP A 754 30.74 20.53 6.99
C TRP A 754 32.23 20.31 7.04
N LYS A 755 32.93 21.08 7.88
CA LYS A 755 34.39 21.05 7.94
C LYS A 755 34.87 19.90 8.81
N TYR A 756 34.22 19.69 9.96
CA TYR A 756 34.57 18.66 10.94
C TYR A 756 33.68 17.42 10.89
N ASN A 757 32.51 17.48 10.22
CA ASN A 757 31.56 16.38 10.05
C ASN A 757 31.17 15.71 11.39
N ILE A 758 30.96 16.53 12.43
CA ILE A 758 30.65 16.08 13.81
C ILE A 758 29.18 15.66 13.92
N VAL A 759 28.30 16.42 13.27
CA VAL A 759 26.85 16.17 13.29
C VAL A 759 26.31 16.34 11.88
N PHE A 760 25.51 15.37 11.41
CA PHE A 760 24.82 15.48 10.13
C PHE A 760 23.70 16.52 10.20
N LEU A 761 23.56 17.31 9.13
CA LEU A 761 22.58 18.38 9.05
C LEU A 761 21.14 17.92 9.29
N ASP A 762 20.74 16.83 8.64
CA ASP A 762 19.39 16.28 8.73
C ASP A 762 19.04 15.83 10.16
N ARG A 763 20.01 15.25 10.89
CA ARG A 763 19.83 14.92 12.32
C ARG A 763 19.72 16.15 13.19
N LEU A 764 20.60 17.12 12.99
CA LEU A 764 20.58 18.36 13.78
C LEU A 764 19.25 19.08 13.57
N ILE A 765 18.81 19.24 12.31
CA ILE A 765 17.52 19.86 11.99
C ILE A 765 16.36 19.02 12.50
N LEU A 766 16.39 17.69 12.41
CA LEU A 766 15.31 16.85 12.97
C LEU A 766 15.20 17.02 14.48
N CYS A 767 16.33 17.04 15.20
CA CYS A 767 16.35 17.26 16.64
C CYS A 767 15.87 18.68 17.00
N LEU A 768 16.26 19.70 16.22
CA LEU A 768 15.80 21.07 16.38
C LEU A 768 14.32 21.22 16.06
N ALA A 769 13.82 20.63 14.97
CA ALA A 769 12.42 20.71 14.54
C ALA A 769 11.48 19.97 15.51
N LEU A 770 11.94 18.88 16.10
CA LEU A 770 11.19 18.18 17.15
C LEU A 770 11.34 18.85 18.53
N ARG A 771 12.24 19.82 18.69
CA ARG A 771 12.44 20.61 19.92
C ARG A 771 12.03 22.06 19.71
N SER A 772 12.01 22.82 20.80
CA SER A 772 11.60 24.23 20.75
C SER A 772 12.69 25.07 20.11
N SER A 773 12.37 25.72 18.98
CA SER A 773 12.99 26.93 18.42
C SER A 773 13.90 26.77 17.18
N GLU A 774 13.81 27.82 16.37
CA GLU A 774 14.10 27.96 14.93
C GLU A 774 15.59 28.07 14.57
N ALA A 775 16.00 27.55 13.40
CA ALA A 775 17.13 28.06 12.59
C ALA A 775 17.17 27.41 11.19
N LYS A 776 17.89 28.07 10.26
CA LYS A 776 17.84 27.89 8.80
C LYS A 776 19.19 27.60 8.10
N ASP A 777 19.01 26.90 6.97
CA ASP A 777 19.72 26.84 5.69
C ASP A 777 21.21 26.49 5.57
N VAL A 778 21.48 25.60 4.61
CA VAL A 778 22.81 25.06 4.34
C VAL A 778 23.04 24.63 2.88
N GLN A 779 24.24 24.88 2.35
CA GLN A 779 24.71 24.56 0.99
C GLN A 779 25.66 23.34 0.92
N LYS A 780 25.81 22.80 -0.31
CA LYS A 780 26.35 21.47 -0.69
C LYS A 780 27.83 21.21 -0.37
N TYR A 781 28.11 19.99 0.13
CA TYR A 781 29.45 19.40 0.26
C TYR A 781 29.41 17.86 0.11
N PRO A 782 30.56 17.20 -0.17
CA PRO A 782 30.73 15.74 -0.14
C PRO A 782 30.46 15.16 1.26
N GLU A 783 29.89 13.94 1.32
CA GLU A 783 29.47 13.30 2.58
C GLU A 783 30.60 12.48 3.22
N HIS A 784 30.93 12.80 4.48
CA HIS A 784 31.88 12.04 5.29
C HIS A 784 31.16 11.43 6.49
N TYR A 785 31.23 10.10 6.66
CA TYR A 785 30.45 9.38 7.68
C TYR A 785 31.21 9.11 8.99
N TYR A 786 32.51 9.42 9.03
CA TYR A 786 33.43 9.03 10.10
C TYR A 786 34.33 10.19 10.59
N PHE A 787 33.75 11.35 10.89
CA PHE A 787 34.46 12.50 11.49
C PHE A 787 35.76 12.88 10.76
N GLU A 788 35.81 12.70 9.43
CA GLU A 788 37.06 12.74 8.64
C GLU A 788 37.75 14.12 8.66
N GLY A 789 37.05 15.17 9.07
CA GLY A 789 37.62 16.51 9.29
C GLY A 789 38.35 16.70 10.64
N LEU A 790 38.23 15.76 11.57
CA LEU A 790 38.83 15.80 12.92
C LEU A 790 40.13 14.97 13.04
N GLY A 791 40.48 14.14 12.05
CA GLY A 791 41.71 13.33 12.10
C GLY A 791 42.00 12.53 10.82
N ASN A 792 43.25 12.09 10.64
CA ASN A 792 43.69 11.27 9.49
C ASN A 792 43.14 9.84 9.62
N PRO A 793 42.45 9.28 8.59
CA PRO A 793 41.73 8.03 8.71
C PRO A 793 42.67 6.82 8.62
N LEU A 794 42.84 6.08 9.72
CA LEU A 794 43.15 4.65 9.64
C LEU A 794 41.86 3.89 9.26
N SER A 795 41.58 3.86 7.96
CA SER A 795 40.92 2.80 7.16
C SER A 795 39.80 1.96 7.81
N ARG A 796 38.64 2.55 8.13
CA ARG A 796 37.39 1.76 8.28
C ARG A 796 36.64 1.66 6.94
N PRO A 797 36.18 0.48 6.53
CA PRO A 797 35.38 0.34 5.31
C PRO A 797 34.00 0.99 5.49
N THR A 798 33.61 1.85 4.55
CA THR A 798 32.24 2.38 4.44
C THR A 798 31.31 1.31 3.86
N TYR A 799 30.03 1.35 4.23
CA TYR A 799 29.02 0.53 3.59
C TYR A 799 28.56 1.14 2.27
N SER A 800 28.20 0.28 1.32
CA SER A 800 27.73 0.68 0.00
C SER A 800 26.47 1.54 0.06
N THR A 801 26.49 2.65 -0.68
CA THR A 801 25.38 3.59 -0.82
C THR A 801 25.02 3.70 -2.30
N TYR A 802 23.80 3.32 -2.69
CA TYR A 802 23.37 3.23 -4.09
C TYR A 802 22.46 4.38 -4.53
N PHE A 803 21.60 4.89 -3.64
CA PHE A 803 20.52 5.82 -3.95
C PHE A 803 20.47 7.04 -3.02
N SER A 804 20.91 6.87 -1.78
CA SER A 804 20.80 7.85 -0.71
C SER A 804 21.76 9.02 -0.91
N ASN A 805 21.28 10.21 -0.61
CA ASN A 805 22.09 11.42 -0.44
C ASN A 805 21.44 12.32 0.62
N ILE A 806 22.15 13.35 1.06
CA ILE A 806 21.67 14.27 2.10
C ILE A 806 20.37 14.96 1.71
N THR A 807 20.19 15.29 0.43
CA THR A 807 18.97 15.97 -0.05
C THR A 807 17.73 15.08 0.06
N LEU A 808 17.83 13.79 -0.26
CA LEU A 808 16.73 12.84 -0.16
C LEU A 808 16.50 12.37 1.28
N ARG A 809 17.54 12.41 2.13
CA ARG A 809 17.43 12.16 3.58
C ARG A 809 16.79 13.33 4.32
N PHE A 810 17.03 14.55 3.86
CA PHE A 810 16.45 15.76 4.44
C PHE A 810 14.97 15.94 4.09
N LEU A 811 14.48 15.34 3.00
CA LEU A 811 13.12 15.55 2.52
C LEU A 811 12.01 15.18 3.53
N PRO A 812 12.06 14.03 4.24
CA PRO A 812 11.11 13.74 5.32
C PRO A 812 11.26 14.70 6.53
N VAL A 813 12.45 15.24 6.75
CA VAL A 813 12.68 16.24 7.82
C VAL A 813 12.08 17.59 7.41
N LEU A 814 12.18 17.96 6.13
CA LEU A 814 11.61 19.19 5.56
C LEU A 814 10.09 19.24 5.75
N ASP A 815 9.39 18.11 5.59
CA ASP A 815 7.96 18.00 5.87
C ASP A 815 7.63 18.39 7.32
N ILE A 816 8.40 17.87 8.27
CA ILE A 816 8.23 18.18 9.70
C ILE A 816 8.55 19.66 9.97
N VAL A 817 9.61 20.20 9.38
CA VAL A 817 10.00 21.60 9.52
C VAL A 817 8.88 22.52 9.04
N ILE A 818 8.30 22.26 7.87
CA ILE A 818 7.16 23.03 7.34
C ILE A 818 5.98 22.97 8.31
N HIS A 819 5.65 21.80 8.85
CA HIS A 819 4.59 21.66 9.85
C HIS A 819 4.85 22.51 11.09
N ARG A 820 6.07 22.54 11.61
CA ARG A 820 6.43 23.41 12.75
C ARG A 820 6.30 24.89 12.40
N CYS A 821 6.77 25.31 11.22
CA CYS A 821 6.66 26.69 10.77
C CYS A 821 5.20 27.13 10.53
N LEU A 822 4.27 26.21 10.26
CA LEU A 822 2.84 26.50 10.15
C LEU A 822 2.17 26.70 11.52
N GLU A 823 2.62 25.96 12.54
CA GLU A 823 2.13 26.09 13.92
C GLU A 823 2.54 27.43 14.55
N LEU A 824 3.69 27.98 14.12
CA LEU A 824 4.27 29.24 14.57
C LEU A 824 3.77 30.43 13.73
N PRO A 825 3.01 31.40 14.29
CA PRO A 825 2.58 32.59 13.55
C PRO A 825 3.69 33.52 13.02
N PRO A 826 4.79 33.79 13.73
CA PRO A 826 5.81 34.75 13.26
C PRO A 826 6.73 34.20 12.15
N SER A 827 6.73 32.89 11.88
CA SER A 827 7.62 32.24 10.90
C SER A 827 7.11 32.20 9.46
N SER A 828 6.10 33.01 9.10
CA SER A 828 5.52 32.99 7.73
C SER A 828 6.52 33.37 6.65
N LYS A 829 7.26 34.49 6.83
CA LYS A 829 8.29 34.95 5.91
C LYS A 829 9.47 33.98 5.80
N SER A 830 9.79 33.30 6.90
CA SER A 830 10.89 32.33 6.93
C SER A 830 10.50 31.04 6.20
N LEU A 831 9.24 30.62 6.29
CA LEU A 831 8.68 29.51 5.52
C LEU A 831 8.65 29.81 4.01
N GLU A 832 8.26 31.01 3.59
CA GLU A 832 8.24 31.40 2.18
C GLU A 832 9.63 31.31 1.52
N THR A 833 10.64 31.85 2.20
CA THR A 833 12.03 31.79 1.73
C THR A 833 12.58 30.37 1.70
N LEU A 834 12.20 29.51 2.65
CA LEU A 834 12.57 28.10 2.64
C LEU A 834 11.92 27.36 1.46
N LEU A 835 10.64 27.65 1.15
CA LEU A 835 9.95 27.09 -0.02
C LEU A 835 10.57 27.56 -1.34
N GLU A 836 11.07 28.79 -1.42
CA GLU A 836 11.74 29.30 -2.62
C GLU A 836 13.05 28.59 -2.93
N HIS A 837 13.88 28.33 -1.91
CA HIS A 837 15.20 27.74 -2.09
C HIS A 837 15.15 26.20 -2.15
N LEU A 838 14.34 25.58 -1.30
CA LEU A 838 14.32 24.12 -1.10
C LEU A 838 13.09 23.44 -1.72
N GLY A 839 12.11 24.20 -2.22
CA GLY A 839 10.87 23.67 -2.77
C GLY A 839 11.04 22.71 -3.95
N LEU A 840 12.08 22.90 -4.77
CA LEU A 840 12.38 22.00 -5.89
C LEU A 840 12.73 20.56 -5.45
N LEU A 841 13.11 20.35 -4.18
CA LEU A 841 13.39 19.03 -3.63
C LEU A 841 12.13 18.13 -3.62
N TYR A 842 10.94 18.73 -3.57
CA TYR A 842 9.67 17.99 -3.62
C TYR A 842 9.45 17.23 -4.94
N LYS A 843 10.25 17.51 -5.99
CA LYS A 843 10.28 16.69 -7.21
C LYS A 843 10.62 15.22 -6.91
N PHE A 844 11.43 14.96 -5.88
CA PHE A 844 11.88 13.62 -5.49
C PHE A 844 11.09 13.05 -4.29
N HIS A 845 9.99 13.69 -3.90
CA HIS A 845 9.17 13.24 -2.80
C HIS A 845 8.33 12.03 -3.22
N ASP A 846 8.21 11.02 -2.34
CA ASP A 846 7.52 9.76 -2.65
C ASP A 846 5.99 9.97 -2.82
N GLN A 847 5.38 10.81 -1.97
CA GLN A 847 3.93 11.08 -1.97
C GLN A 847 3.56 12.57 -1.74
N PRO A 848 3.94 13.49 -2.66
CA PRO A 848 3.81 14.92 -2.42
C PRO A 848 2.36 15.42 -2.39
N VAL A 849 1.48 14.82 -3.20
CA VAL A 849 0.05 15.17 -3.21
C VAL A 849 -0.63 14.77 -1.90
N THR A 850 -0.33 13.57 -1.40
CA THR A 850 -0.82 13.09 -0.10
C THR A 850 -0.28 13.95 1.05
N TYR A 851 0.99 14.33 1.01
CA TYR A 851 1.58 15.27 1.98
C TYR A 851 0.84 16.62 1.98
N LEU A 852 0.59 17.19 0.80
CA LEU A 852 -0.13 18.46 0.66
C LEU A 852 -1.58 18.34 1.18
N PHE A 853 -2.31 17.28 0.79
CA PHE A 853 -3.66 17.00 1.30
C PHE A 853 -3.67 16.94 2.83
N ASN A 854 -2.78 16.15 3.41
CA ASN A 854 -2.63 15.99 4.86
C ASN A 854 -2.34 17.33 5.56
N THR A 855 -1.44 18.13 4.99
CA THR A 855 -1.02 19.41 5.57
C THR A 855 -2.15 20.44 5.52
N LEU A 856 -2.84 20.56 4.37
CA LEU A 856 -3.95 21.49 4.21
C LEU A 856 -5.16 21.11 5.08
N HIS A 857 -5.48 19.82 5.19
CA HIS A 857 -6.59 19.35 6.01
C HIS A 857 -6.29 19.49 7.50
N TYR A 858 -5.10 19.11 7.96
CA TYR A 858 -4.75 19.14 9.37
C TYR A 858 -4.58 20.57 9.91
N TYR A 859 -4.03 21.49 9.11
CA TYR A 859 -3.82 22.89 9.50
C TYR A 859 -4.88 23.85 8.94
N GLU A 860 -6.09 23.38 8.62
CA GLU A 860 -7.18 24.22 8.07
C GLU A 860 -7.41 25.47 8.93
N SER A 861 -7.52 25.30 10.24
CA SER A 861 -7.76 26.39 11.20
C SER A 861 -6.65 27.45 11.23
N LYS A 862 -5.40 27.06 10.94
CA LYS A 862 -4.23 27.95 10.90
C LYS A 862 -4.01 28.59 9.53
N LEU A 863 -4.50 27.96 8.47
CA LEU A 863 -4.30 28.38 7.08
C LEU A 863 -5.48 29.18 6.51
N ARG A 864 -6.67 29.11 7.13
CA ARG A 864 -7.89 29.77 6.63
C ARG A 864 -7.72 31.27 6.35
N GLY A 865 -7.05 32.01 7.24
CA GLY A 865 -6.75 33.43 7.08
C GLY A 865 -5.41 33.75 6.38
N ARG A 866 -4.70 32.75 5.83
CA ARG A 866 -3.36 32.90 5.22
C ARG A 866 -3.36 32.36 3.78
N HIS A 867 -4.20 32.94 2.91
CA HIS A 867 -4.38 32.47 1.54
C HIS A 867 -3.12 32.56 0.67
N LEU A 868 -2.28 33.60 0.85
CA LEU A 868 -1.00 33.74 0.13
C LEU A 868 -0.03 32.60 0.47
N LEU A 869 0.07 32.23 1.75
CA LEU A 869 0.91 31.12 2.20
C LEU A 869 0.39 29.78 1.66
N LYS A 870 -0.93 29.57 1.65
CA LYS A 870 -1.58 28.40 1.04
C LYS A 870 -1.28 28.33 -0.46
N LYS A 871 -1.39 29.46 -1.17
CA LYS A 871 -1.07 29.59 -2.60
C LYS A 871 0.39 29.24 -2.87
N LYS A 872 1.33 29.78 -2.09
CA LYS A 872 2.77 29.49 -2.19
C LYS A 872 3.10 28.02 -1.94
N LEU A 873 2.54 27.43 -0.87
CA LEU A 873 2.77 26.02 -0.54
C LEU A 873 2.32 25.09 -1.68
N VAL A 874 1.11 25.33 -2.22
CA VAL A 874 0.54 24.57 -3.33
C VAL A 874 1.35 24.78 -4.61
N SER A 875 1.69 26.03 -4.96
CA SER A 875 2.41 26.34 -6.20
C SER A 875 3.84 25.80 -6.19
N THR A 876 4.53 25.85 -5.05
CA THR A 876 5.89 25.32 -4.92
C THR A 876 5.92 23.79 -5.00
N ILE A 877 5.09 23.09 -4.22
CA ILE A 877 5.12 21.62 -4.15
C ILE A 877 4.59 21.03 -5.45
N ILE A 878 3.43 21.48 -5.93
CA ILE A 878 2.85 20.96 -7.19
C ILE A 878 3.69 21.41 -8.39
N GLY A 879 4.16 22.66 -8.40
CA GLY A 879 5.02 23.18 -9.47
C GLY A 879 6.34 22.44 -9.63
N ALA A 880 6.89 21.86 -8.55
CA ALA A 880 8.08 21.01 -8.63
C ALA A 880 7.83 19.69 -9.39
N ILE A 881 6.59 19.19 -9.37
CA ILE A 881 6.21 17.87 -9.93
C ILE A 881 5.67 18.02 -11.34
N THR A 882 4.85 19.05 -11.61
CA THR A 882 4.21 19.27 -12.91
C THR A 882 5.20 19.41 -14.06
N LYS A 883 6.45 19.84 -13.80
CA LYS A 883 7.51 19.86 -14.82
C LYS A 883 7.89 18.48 -15.38
N SER A 884 7.64 17.42 -14.63
CA SER A 884 7.99 16.04 -15.01
C SER A 884 6.81 15.24 -15.57
N LYS A 885 5.62 15.84 -15.56
CA LYS A 885 4.33 15.16 -15.71
C LYS A 885 3.47 15.89 -16.76
N PRO A 886 2.55 15.22 -17.48
CA PRO A 886 1.68 15.86 -18.46
C PRO A 886 0.86 17.04 -17.88
N PRO A 887 0.57 18.07 -18.71
CA PRO A 887 -0.25 19.20 -18.30
C PRO A 887 -1.65 18.75 -17.89
N GLY A 888 -2.22 19.40 -16.88
CA GLY A 888 -3.56 19.06 -16.36
C GLY A 888 -3.64 17.81 -15.48
N TRP A 889 -2.50 17.17 -15.13
CA TRP A 889 -2.49 16.00 -14.23
C TRP A 889 -3.21 16.28 -12.91
N ILE A 890 -2.78 17.30 -12.17
CA ILE A 890 -3.27 17.57 -10.81
C ILE A 890 -4.25 18.73 -10.83
N LEU A 891 -3.74 19.93 -11.07
CA LEU A 891 -4.51 21.17 -11.00
C LEU A 891 -5.30 21.42 -12.29
N SER A 892 -6.50 21.99 -12.15
CA SER A 892 -7.27 22.48 -13.30
C SER A 892 -6.58 23.70 -13.91
N GLU A 893 -6.82 23.95 -15.19
CA GLU A 893 -6.26 25.11 -15.90
C GLU A 893 -6.64 26.44 -15.22
N THR A 894 -7.89 26.56 -14.78
CA THR A 894 -8.37 27.72 -14.01
C THR A 894 -7.61 27.96 -12.70
N MET A 895 -7.27 26.88 -11.97
CA MET A 895 -6.50 26.99 -10.73
C MET A 895 -5.03 27.30 -11.03
N MET A 896 -4.47 26.74 -12.10
CA MET A 896 -3.12 27.07 -12.56
C MET A 896 -2.98 28.56 -12.91
N ASN A 897 -3.96 29.14 -13.60
CA ASN A 897 -3.99 30.56 -13.92
C ASN A 897 -4.03 31.40 -12.63
N TYR A 898 -4.91 31.05 -11.68
CA TYR A 898 -4.94 31.72 -10.38
C TYR A 898 -3.61 31.61 -9.61
N LEU A 899 -2.94 30.46 -9.65
CA LEU A 899 -1.63 30.28 -8.99
C LEU A 899 -0.53 31.16 -9.61
N LEU A 900 -0.64 31.52 -10.89
CA LEU A 900 0.30 32.37 -11.62
C LEU A 900 0.01 33.87 -11.44
N GLU A 901 -1.23 34.26 -11.16
CA GLU A 901 -1.59 35.65 -10.92
C GLU A 901 -0.94 36.20 -9.63
N PRO A 902 -0.31 37.38 -9.65
CA PRO A 902 0.28 37.99 -8.46
C PRO A 902 -0.74 38.69 -7.54
N THR A 903 -2.04 38.40 -7.68
CA THR A 903 -3.13 39.09 -6.98
C THR A 903 -3.18 38.75 -5.48
N GLU A 904 -3.34 39.79 -4.65
CA GLU A 904 -3.53 39.67 -3.19
C GLU A 904 -4.96 39.29 -2.78
N HIS A 905 -5.90 39.29 -3.73
CA HIS A 905 -7.31 39.00 -3.45
C HIS A 905 -7.57 37.50 -3.25
N GLU A 906 -8.48 37.18 -2.34
CA GLU A 906 -8.96 35.81 -2.15
C GLU A 906 -9.81 35.39 -3.35
N TRP A 907 -9.44 34.28 -4.00
CA TRP A 907 -10.17 33.77 -5.14
C TRP A 907 -11.48 33.11 -4.74
N THR A 908 -12.58 33.67 -5.23
CA THR A 908 -13.93 33.12 -5.10
C THR A 908 -14.37 32.55 -6.45
N PRO A 909 -14.14 31.24 -6.72
CA PRO A 909 -14.56 30.64 -7.97
C PRO A 909 -16.09 30.51 -8.08
N ASP A 910 -16.58 30.62 -9.31
CA ASP A 910 -17.99 30.46 -9.63
C ASP A 910 -18.45 28.99 -9.50
N SER A 911 -19.76 28.77 -9.44
CA SER A 911 -20.34 27.41 -9.42
C SER A 911 -19.90 26.56 -10.62
N SER A 912 -19.65 27.18 -11.78
CA SER A 912 -19.13 26.52 -12.99
C SER A 912 -17.78 25.84 -12.76
N TYR A 913 -16.91 26.43 -11.95
CA TYR A 913 -15.62 25.86 -11.59
C TYR A 913 -15.79 24.56 -10.79
N TYR A 914 -16.64 24.60 -9.77
CA TYR A 914 -16.93 23.43 -8.94
C TYR A 914 -17.60 22.32 -9.76
N CYS A 915 -18.53 22.67 -10.65
CA CYS A 915 -19.15 21.72 -11.58
C CYS A 915 -18.10 21.05 -12.47
N ALA A 916 -17.18 21.82 -13.07
CA ALA A 916 -16.10 21.27 -13.89
C ALA A 916 -15.16 20.37 -13.08
N LEU A 917 -14.86 20.71 -11.82
CA LEU A 917 -14.01 19.90 -10.95
C LEU A 917 -14.67 18.57 -10.55
N VAL A 918 -15.96 18.61 -10.20
CA VAL A 918 -16.75 17.41 -9.91
C VAL A 918 -16.92 16.57 -11.18
N GLN A 919 -17.11 17.20 -12.34
CA GLN A 919 -17.19 16.52 -13.62
C GLN A 919 -15.88 15.79 -13.95
N ARG A 920 -14.70 16.39 -13.69
CA ARG A 920 -13.41 15.67 -13.82
C ARG A 920 -13.36 14.40 -12.96
N LEU A 921 -13.88 14.45 -11.74
CA LEU A 921 -13.95 13.27 -10.87
C LEU A 921 -14.97 12.25 -11.40
N ALA A 922 -16.15 12.72 -11.83
CA ALA A 922 -17.20 11.88 -12.39
C ALA A 922 -16.72 11.19 -13.68
N ASP A 923 -16.11 11.92 -14.60
CA ASP A 923 -15.51 11.41 -15.84
C ASP A 923 -14.35 10.45 -15.54
N ASN A 924 -13.52 10.71 -14.52
CA ASN A 924 -12.50 9.74 -14.12
C ASN A 924 -13.10 8.45 -13.55
N ILE A 925 -14.20 8.54 -12.79
CA ILE A 925 -14.89 7.36 -12.24
C ILE A 925 -15.71 6.63 -13.34
N LEU A 926 -16.23 7.36 -14.33
CA LEU A 926 -17.17 6.85 -15.35
C LEU A 926 -16.48 6.48 -16.68
N CYS A 927 -15.46 7.21 -17.11
CA CYS A 927 -14.84 7.09 -18.44
C CYS A 927 -13.49 6.37 -18.47
N TYR A 928 -12.73 6.25 -17.37
CA TYR A 928 -11.41 5.61 -17.42
C TYR A 928 -11.06 4.74 -16.21
N ILE A 929 -10.64 3.54 -16.53
CA ILE A 929 -10.39 2.47 -15.57
C ILE A 929 -8.88 2.18 -15.42
N ILE A 930 -8.03 2.54 -16.40
CA ILE A 930 -6.57 2.32 -16.31
C ILE A 930 -5.84 3.55 -16.85
N LEU A 931 -5.69 4.59 -16.02
CA LEU A 931 -4.79 5.71 -16.30
C LEU A 931 -3.85 6.04 -15.14
N THR A 932 -3.93 5.32 -14.02
CA THR A 932 -2.95 5.43 -12.93
C THR A 932 -1.61 4.79 -13.23
N LEU A 933 -1.46 4.08 -14.36
CA LEU A 933 -0.19 3.45 -14.78
C LEU A 933 0.65 4.28 -15.77
N VAL A 934 0.10 5.30 -16.45
CA VAL A 934 0.89 6.16 -17.38
C VAL A 934 1.81 7.14 -16.62
N CYS A 935 1.94 6.94 -15.32
CA CYS A 935 2.37 7.99 -14.39
C CYS A 935 3.40 7.52 -13.36
N TYR A 936 3.85 6.27 -13.41
CA TYR A 936 5.05 5.84 -12.70
C TYR A 936 6.28 5.91 -13.60
#